data_AF-A0A847GJJ6-F1
#
_entry.id   AF-A0A847GJJ6-F1
#
_cell.length_a   1.000
_cell.length_b   1.000
_cell.length_c   1.000
_cell.angle_alpha   90.00
_cell.angle_beta   90.00
_cell.angle_gamma   90.00
#
_symmetry.space_group_name_H-M   'P 1'
#
loop_
_entity.id
_entity.type
_entity.pdbx_description
1 polymer ?
#
loop_
_entity_poly.entity_id
_entity_poly.type
_entity_poly.pdbx_seq_one_letter_code
_entity_poly.pdbx_strand_id
1 'polypeptide(L)'
;MAMNLRNLLTITLALLLSAAARAQVATSETTEKTPLLWPASLEQYHKRFAEFDKQDAENMPAPGCTVFAGSSSITGWNLIPEDFKDVHAINRGFGGATIPQWLLTVDRYVIRYKPAKVVFYCGENDIAGKHSPEQVRHNLEEFMDRIHTALPEAEIYFISLKPSRSRWKLWPAMTEANKLCKKLCDCLPHATYIDVSQGMLGNNGEPRKDIFRDDHLHMNRTGYTEIWIPQIRKAFAGKVVLKNSGGEFRIAPSGAMRFTTKNADCPVWSVQAEQMWVITLAKGECPFKLIDAISFSPGNQNVPKFSAIEKGAEFRYDSLRHGEQTWDIGLTLQVRQVGDEFEFQAKVENRASGWCVQHFKFPILFDIRKSGAEHQGLAVLLPSCLGERVATPKEFGKLRRFTYPSGQAAAMQYSVIDGGEAGLYLACHDQHRSRKTFAIANRDSSYDFSLENEPYCLNGQSWSSAPAVAMPYAGTWHTAARRYRAWTDTWLKRAPMPEWVRRENAGWFLCILKQQNGDLMFRYHELDRVADIADKWGLDVLGLFGWAQGGHDRDYPDYVPDPKMGGSEELQAAIKRVQKRGKKVMLYANGQLLDTASAFYQKHGVECTSLQPDGEPYADRYNKFKSTPDPTFARACFGSEKWYQRLVELGVQAQDLGADGLIYDQFGIGGPGFCYNESHGHAKPNEAWAECRFQLTKRLTEALRARRPDFVVMTEWVIDGLMADFSYFHGCGNGFYPFLPTPQQKNFPELFFYTFPEIIATQRNPNPMSTRNATNQACLYGMRHEIESRYVADVKYLGGTLPAPEEYADCNSPPNVFVVCTTPLEPAAKYLREVIAMRDRFADFFKRGRFIDSEGFCFEGEDSVARGFLAHDGRLGVVVWNYGGKPQAVSVSAKGRQLLGVFAPGETEPVDATEAVPAESVRFLVWSAKGNG
;
A
#
# COMPACT_ATOMS: atom_id res chain seq x y z
N MET A 1 -26.97 -37.30 40.89
CA MET A 1 -27.94 -38.06 40.08
C MET A 1 -27.60 -37.78 38.63
N ALA A 2 -26.77 -38.58 37.96
CA ALA A 2 -26.94 -39.98 37.52
C ALA A 2 -27.77 -40.11 36.23
N MET A 3 -27.15 -40.79 35.25
CA MET A 3 -27.69 -41.41 34.02
C MET A 3 -28.01 -40.50 32.83
N ASN A 4 -27.70 -40.87 31.58
CA ASN A 4 -26.89 -41.97 31.05
C ASN A 4 -26.57 -41.71 29.57
N LEU A 5 -25.43 -42.24 29.13
CA LEU A 5 -25.05 -42.49 27.75
C LEU A 5 -26.15 -43.24 26.98
N ARG A 6 -26.69 -42.62 25.93
CA ARG A 6 -27.24 -43.28 24.72
C ARG A 6 -27.43 -42.19 23.65
N ASN A 7 -26.78 -42.35 22.50
CA ASN A 7 -26.80 -41.51 21.28
C ASN A 7 -25.49 -40.80 20.90
N LEU A 8 -24.36 -41.35 21.32
CA LEU A 8 -23.05 -41.15 20.66
C LEU A 8 -22.57 -42.49 20.09
N LEU A 9 -23.35 -43.07 19.16
CA LEU A 9 -23.01 -44.32 18.45
C LEU A 9 -23.92 -44.52 17.22
N THR A 10 -23.95 -43.55 16.30
CA THR A 10 -24.55 -43.76 14.97
C THR A 10 -23.91 -42.98 13.81
N ILE A 11 -22.75 -42.34 14.00
CA ILE A 11 -21.97 -41.76 12.87
C ILE A 11 -20.48 -42.02 13.11
N THR A 12 -20.13 -43.29 13.32
CA THR A 12 -18.73 -43.76 13.35
C THR A 12 -18.64 -45.25 12.98
N LEU A 13 -19.48 -45.69 12.03
CA LEU A 13 -19.44 -47.06 11.48
C LEU A 13 -19.86 -47.09 10.00
N ALA A 14 -19.32 -46.16 9.19
CA ALA A 14 -19.46 -46.18 7.73
C ALA A 14 -18.14 -45.88 6.97
N LEU A 15 -16.99 -45.80 7.67
CA LEU A 15 -15.73 -45.40 7.03
C LEU A 15 -14.50 -46.22 7.47
N LEU A 16 -14.69 -47.39 8.10
CA LEU A 16 -13.58 -48.26 8.53
C LEU A 16 -13.71 -49.75 8.17
N LEU A 17 -14.57 -50.13 7.22
CA LEU A 17 -14.62 -51.48 6.66
C LEU A 17 -14.76 -51.43 5.12
N SER A 18 -13.73 -50.92 4.44
CA SER A 18 -13.56 -51.10 2.98
C SER A 18 -12.08 -51.15 2.57
N ALA A 19 -11.24 -51.72 3.43
CA ALA A 19 -9.93 -52.24 3.06
C ALA A 19 -9.89 -53.74 3.40
N ALA A 20 -9.62 -54.55 2.37
CA ALA A 20 -9.33 -55.99 2.38
C ALA A 20 -10.50 -57.00 2.28
N ALA A 21 -10.99 -57.21 1.04
CA ALA A 21 -11.32 -58.52 0.45
C ALA A 21 -11.39 -58.30 -1.09
N ARG A 22 -10.27 -58.29 -1.81
CA ARG A 22 -9.64 -59.45 -2.48
C ARG A 22 -10.63 -60.49 -3.04
N ALA A 23 -10.59 -60.55 -4.37
CA ALA A 23 -10.73 -61.74 -5.21
C ALA A 23 -12.08 -62.46 -5.18
N GLN A 24 -12.94 -62.11 -6.13
CA GLN A 24 -13.70 -63.13 -6.84
C GLN A 24 -13.77 -62.79 -8.32
N VAL A 25 -13.26 -63.75 -9.10
CA VAL A 25 -13.20 -63.79 -10.54
C VAL A 25 -14.62 -63.62 -11.10
N ALA A 26 -14.87 -62.48 -11.75
CA ALA A 26 -15.92 -62.38 -12.75
C ALA A 26 -15.26 -62.71 -14.09
N THR A 27 -15.58 -63.91 -14.58
CA THR A 27 -15.27 -64.38 -15.93
C THR A 27 -15.59 -63.30 -16.96
N SER A 28 -14.61 -62.99 -17.79
CA SER A 28 -14.76 -62.12 -18.95
C SER A 28 -15.81 -62.70 -19.90
N GLU A 29 -17.02 -62.17 -19.85
CA GLU A 29 -17.86 -62.16 -21.04
C GLU A 29 -17.16 -61.30 -22.08
N THR A 30 -16.72 -61.97 -23.15
CA THR A 30 -16.29 -61.36 -24.40
C THR A 30 -17.45 -60.55 -24.96
N THR A 31 -17.54 -59.28 -24.55
CA THR A 31 -18.29 -58.27 -25.28
C THR A 31 -17.53 -58.02 -26.58
N GLU A 32 -18.12 -58.50 -27.67
CA GLU A 32 -17.69 -58.19 -29.03
C GLU A 32 -17.41 -56.68 -29.13
N LYS A 33 -16.18 -56.35 -29.56
CA LYS A 33 -15.79 -54.98 -29.88
C LYS A 33 -16.68 -54.49 -31.02
N THR A 34 -17.75 -53.76 -30.70
CA THR A 34 -18.40 -52.90 -31.69
C THR A 34 -17.33 -51.95 -32.24
N PRO A 35 -17.05 -51.92 -33.55
CA PRO A 35 -16.05 -51.01 -34.10
C PRO A 35 -16.47 -49.57 -33.78
N LEU A 36 -15.53 -48.76 -33.26
CA LEU A 36 -15.77 -47.32 -33.19
C LEU A 36 -16.04 -46.81 -34.61
N LEU A 37 -17.27 -46.36 -34.87
CA LEU A 37 -17.61 -45.67 -36.11
C LEU A 37 -17.07 -44.24 -36.00
N TRP A 38 -15.91 -44.01 -36.60
CA TRP A 38 -15.35 -42.67 -36.75
C TRP A 38 -16.14 -41.90 -37.81
N PRO A 39 -16.33 -40.58 -37.65
CA PRO A 39 -16.80 -39.73 -38.74
C PRO A 39 -15.95 -39.91 -40.00
N ALA A 40 -16.56 -39.83 -41.18
CA ALA A 40 -15.88 -40.02 -42.47
C ALA A 40 -14.62 -39.12 -42.63
N SER A 41 -14.60 -37.94 -41.99
CA SER A 41 -13.46 -37.02 -41.98
C SER A 41 -12.20 -37.56 -41.27
N LEU A 42 -12.29 -38.69 -40.56
CA LEU A 42 -11.19 -39.34 -39.85
C LEU A 42 -10.76 -40.67 -40.47
N GLU A 43 -11.46 -41.16 -41.50
CA GLU A 43 -11.24 -42.48 -42.09
C GLU A 43 -9.79 -42.68 -42.58
N GLN A 44 -9.21 -41.63 -43.18
CA GLN A 44 -7.83 -41.63 -43.65
C GLN A 44 -6.77 -41.80 -42.54
N TYR A 45 -7.14 -41.64 -41.26
CA TYR A 45 -6.24 -41.75 -40.12
C TYR A 45 -6.34 -43.09 -39.38
N HIS A 46 -7.28 -43.98 -39.77
CA HIS A 46 -7.54 -45.25 -39.08
C HIS A 46 -6.27 -46.08 -38.84
N LYS A 47 -5.35 -46.13 -39.82
CA LYS A 47 -4.08 -46.86 -39.67
C LYS A 47 -3.22 -46.28 -38.54
N ARG A 48 -3.15 -44.95 -38.42
CA ARG A 48 -2.37 -44.27 -37.38
C ARG A 48 -3.03 -44.40 -36.01
N PHE A 49 -4.36 -44.33 -35.95
CA PHE A 49 -5.12 -44.57 -34.73
C PHE A 49 -4.97 -46.01 -34.22
N ALA A 50 -5.02 -47.00 -35.12
CA ALA A 50 -4.74 -48.38 -34.77
C ALA A 50 -3.31 -48.58 -34.23
N GLU A 51 -2.34 -47.80 -34.72
CA GLU A 51 -0.97 -47.79 -34.19
C GLU A 51 -0.92 -47.22 -32.77
N PHE A 52 -1.62 -46.10 -32.49
CA PHE A 52 -1.73 -45.57 -31.13
C PHE A 52 -2.39 -46.56 -30.19
N ASP A 53 -3.52 -47.17 -30.60
CA ASP A 53 -4.23 -48.16 -29.81
C ASP A 53 -3.35 -49.39 -29.53
N LYS A 54 -2.53 -49.81 -30.51
CA LYS A 54 -1.55 -50.89 -30.33
C LYS A 54 -0.44 -50.48 -29.35
N GLN A 55 0.15 -49.29 -29.50
CA GLN A 55 1.17 -48.78 -28.59
C GLN A 55 0.64 -48.67 -27.15
N ASP A 56 -0.59 -48.19 -26.98
CA ASP A 56 -1.24 -48.08 -25.66
C ASP A 56 -1.56 -49.45 -25.06
N ALA A 57 -1.91 -50.44 -25.90
CA ALA A 57 -2.14 -51.81 -25.46
C ALA A 57 -0.84 -52.52 -25.04
N GLU A 58 0.28 -52.19 -25.71
CA GLU A 58 1.61 -52.71 -25.37
C GLU A 58 2.20 -52.02 -24.13
N ASN A 59 2.08 -50.70 -24.03
CA ASN A 59 2.59 -49.90 -22.93
C ASN A 59 1.83 -48.57 -22.78
N MET A 60 0.83 -48.55 -21.90
CA MET A 60 0.03 -47.36 -21.63
C MET A 60 0.89 -46.23 -21.03
N PRO A 61 0.90 -45.02 -21.61
CA PRO A 61 1.62 -43.87 -21.04
C PRO A 61 1.18 -43.57 -19.60
N ALA A 62 2.14 -43.31 -18.73
CA ALA A 62 1.86 -42.95 -17.34
C ALA A 62 1.18 -41.57 -17.22
N PRO A 63 0.29 -41.38 -16.23
CA PRO A 63 -0.23 -40.04 -15.88
C PRO A 63 0.90 -39.04 -15.62
N GLY A 64 0.71 -37.79 -16.05
CA GLY A 64 1.73 -36.74 -15.93
C GLY A 64 2.78 -36.72 -17.05
N CYS A 65 2.65 -37.56 -18.07
CA CYS A 65 3.51 -37.53 -19.28
C CYS A 65 3.36 -36.23 -20.10
N THR A 66 4.20 -36.08 -21.12
CA THR A 66 4.09 -35.00 -22.12
C THR A 66 3.54 -35.53 -23.43
N VAL A 67 2.38 -35.05 -23.87
CA VAL A 67 1.77 -35.47 -25.15
C VAL A 67 2.13 -34.48 -26.24
N PHE A 68 2.81 -34.94 -27.28
CA PHE A 68 2.98 -34.17 -28.51
C PHE A 68 1.84 -34.52 -29.48
N ALA A 69 0.91 -33.59 -29.64
CA ALA A 69 -0.22 -33.68 -30.55
C ALA A 69 -0.01 -32.72 -31.73
N GLY A 70 -0.41 -33.14 -32.93
CA GLY A 70 -0.31 -32.27 -34.10
C GLY A 70 -0.40 -32.99 -35.43
N SER A 71 -0.02 -32.27 -36.47
CA SER A 71 -0.06 -32.73 -37.85
C SER A 71 1.27 -33.39 -38.29
N SER A 72 1.56 -33.42 -39.58
CA SER A 72 2.67 -34.14 -40.21
C SER A 72 4.06 -33.79 -39.68
N SER A 73 4.29 -32.56 -39.21
CA SER A 73 5.56 -32.18 -38.58
C SER A 73 5.76 -32.80 -37.18
N ILE A 74 4.68 -33.21 -36.50
CA ILE A 74 4.77 -34.02 -35.28
C ILE A 74 4.81 -35.49 -35.65
N THR A 75 3.96 -35.94 -36.58
CA THR A 75 3.95 -37.33 -37.07
C THR A 75 5.31 -37.79 -37.58
N GLY A 76 5.99 -36.94 -38.35
CA GLY A 76 7.30 -37.25 -38.95
C GLY A 76 8.49 -37.08 -38.00
N TRP A 77 8.25 -36.64 -36.77
CA TRP A 77 9.28 -36.47 -35.73
C TRP A 77 9.34 -37.72 -34.85
N ASN A 78 9.95 -38.78 -35.39
CA ASN A 78 10.01 -40.08 -34.72
C ASN A 78 10.83 -40.05 -33.42
N LEU A 79 11.76 -39.11 -33.28
CA LEU A 79 12.67 -38.98 -32.14
C LEU A 79 12.11 -38.17 -30.96
N ILE A 80 10.82 -37.83 -30.94
CA ILE A 80 10.22 -37.09 -29.80
C ILE A 80 10.48 -37.76 -28.45
N PRO A 81 10.29 -39.09 -28.29
CA PRO A 81 10.55 -39.77 -27.02
C PRO A 81 12.02 -39.64 -26.56
N GLU A 82 12.97 -39.64 -27.49
CA GLU A 82 14.40 -39.47 -27.20
C GLU A 82 14.77 -38.01 -26.94
N ASP A 83 14.30 -37.10 -27.81
CA ASP A 83 14.61 -35.68 -27.76
C ASP A 83 14.02 -34.98 -26.51
N PHE A 84 12.98 -35.56 -25.91
CA PHE A 84 12.30 -35.07 -24.70
C PHE A 84 12.10 -36.18 -23.65
N LYS A 85 13.10 -37.06 -23.52
CA LYS A 85 13.08 -38.19 -22.58
C LYS A 85 12.87 -37.75 -21.12
N ASP A 86 13.41 -36.59 -20.76
CA ASP A 86 13.34 -35.98 -19.42
C ASP A 86 11.92 -35.59 -18.98
N VAL A 87 10.99 -35.41 -19.92
CA VAL A 87 9.59 -35.09 -19.63
C VAL A 87 8.63 -36.20 -20.06
N HIS A 88 9.15 -37.41 -20.27
CA HIS A 88 8.40 -38.61 -20.66
C HIS A 88 7.47 -38.35 -21.86
N ALA A 89 8.05 -37.80 -22.93
CA ALA A 89 7.28 -37.40 -24.10
C ALA A 89 6.78 -38.60 -24.92
N ILE A 90 5.54 -38.50 -25.40
CA ILE A 90 4.96 -39.43 -26.36
C ILE A 90 4.52 -38.69 -27.63
N ASN A 91 4.63 -39.35 -28.78
CA ASN A 91 4.18 -38.82 -30.06
C ASN A 91 2.76 -39.32 -30.37
N ARG A 92 1.80 -38.40 -30.47
CA ARG A 92 0.42 -38.67 -30.88
C ARG A 92 0.03 -37.88 -32.13
N GLY A 93 1.00 -37.42 -32.92
CA GLY A 93 0.74 -36.75 -34.20
C GLY A 93 0.18 -37.69 -35.27
N PHE A 94 -0.80 -37.20 -36.04
CA PHE A 94 -1.30 -37.86 -37.26
C PHE A 94 -1.27 -36.88 -38.44
N GLY A 95 -0.69 -37.32 -39.57
CA GLY A 95 -0.36 -36.43 -40.68
C GLY A 95 -1.60 -35.91 -41.38
N GLY A 96 -1.64 -34.63 -41.75
CA GLY A 96 -2.81 -34.03 -42.40
C GLY A 96 -3.86 -33.45 -41.44
N ALA A 97 -3.68 -33.63 -40.12
CA ALA A 97 -4.62 -33.16 -39.11
C ALA A 97 -4.96 -31.67 -39.25
N THR A 98 -6.23 -31.35 -39.01
CA THR A 98 -6.77 -30.01 -38.74
C THR A 98 -7.23 -29.91 -37.28
N ILE A 99 -7.40 -28.70 -36.74
CA ILE A 99 -7.83 -28.54 -35.34
C ILE A 99 -9.23 -29.15 -35.10
N PRO A 100 -10.22 -29.01 -36.00
CA PRO A 100 -11.50 -29.71 -35.88
C PRO A 100 -11.39 -31.24 -35.80
N GLN A 101 -10.43 -31.85 -36.49
CA GLN A 101 -10.19 -33.30 -36.38
C GLN A 101 -9.58 -33.66 -35.02
N TRP A 102 -8.76 -32.79 -34.44
CA TRP A 102 -8.29 -32.93 -33.07
C TRP A 102 -9.42 -32.81 -32.04
N LEU A 103 -10.39 -31.91 -32.23
CA LEU A 103 -11.57 -31.80 -31.35
C LEU A 103 -12.40 -33.09 -31.28
N LEU A 104 -12.45 -33.86 -32.37
CA LEU A 104 -13.11 -35.17 -32.42
C LEU A 104 -12.34 -36.29 -31.70
N THR A 105 -11.06 -36.08 -31.40
CA THR A 105 -10.13 -37.15 -30.98
C THR A 105 -9.37 -36.84 -29.67
N VAL A 106 -9.42 -35.60 -29.19
CA VAL A 106 -8.68 -35.10 -28.02
C VAL A 106 -8.95 -35.90 -26.76
N ASP A 107 -10.19 -36.35 -26.54
CA ASP A 107 -10.53 -37.16 -25.37
C ASP A 107 -9.75 -38.47 -25.34
N ARG A 108 -9.62 -39.14 -26.49
CA ARG A 108 -9.01 -40.47 -26.60
C ARG A 108 -7.49 -40.43 -26.69
N TYR A 109 -6.93 -39.48 -27.44
CA TYR A 109 -5.49 -39.45 -27.75
C TYR A 109 -4.74 -38.27 -27.11
N VAL A 110 -5.38 -37.52 -26.20
CA VAL A 110 -4.70 -36.53 -25.35
C VAL A 110 -5.16 -36.67 -23.89
N ILE A 111 -6.44 -36.42 -23.61
CA ILE A 111 -6.98 -36.32 -22.24
C ILE A 111 -6.89 -37.66 -21.49
N ARG A 112 -7.12 -38.78 -22.18
CA ARG A 112 -7.02 -40.14 -21.62
C ARG A 112 -5.71 -40.39 -20.86
N TYR A 113 -4.61 -39.79 -21.31
CA TYR A 113 -3.29 -39.98 -20.71
C TYR A 113 -3.05 -39.14 -19.46
N LYS A 114 -3.97 -38.23 -19.12
CA LYS A 114 -3.83 -37.24 -18.02
C LYS A 114 -2.46 -36.54 -18.04
N PRO A 115 -2.05 -35.94 -19.18
CA PRO A 115 -0.72 -35.36 -19.32
C PRO A 115 -0.51 -34.17 -18.38
N ALA A 116 0.72 -33.97 -17.94
CA ALA A 116 1.13 -32.73 -17.30
C ALA A 116 1.35 -31.61 -18.34
N LYS A 117 1.77 -31.99 -19.56
CA LYS A 117 2.05 -31.07 -20.66
C LYS A 117 1.47 -31.58 -21.97
N VAL A 118 0.87 -30.70 -22.76
CA VAL A 118 0.41 -30.96 -24.13
C VAL A 118 1.15 -30.02 -25.06
N VAL A 119 2.02 -30.54 -25.92
CA VAL A 119 2.67 -29.75 -26.98
C VAL A 119 1.85 -29.92 -28.25
N PHE A 120 1.22 -28.84 -28.70
CA PHE A 120 0.28 -28.86 -29.80
C PHE A 120 0.80 -28.09 -31.01
N TYR A 121 0.82 -28.75 -32.17
CA TYR A 121 1.17 -28.14 -33.45
C TYR A 121 0.13 -28.49 -34.53
N CYS A 122 -0.76 -27.55 -34.82
CA CYS A 122 -1.79 -27.69 -35.84
C CYS A 122 -2.26 -26.30 -36.33
N GLY A 123 -2.93 -26.23 -37.48
CA GLY A 123 -3.43 -24.97 -38.05
C GLY A 123 -2.95 -24.68 -39.47
N GLU A 124 -1.78 -25.18 -39.89
CA GLU A 124 -1.32 -24.94 -41.27
C GLU A 124 -2.22 -25.62 -42.32
N ASN A 125 -2.75 -26.80 -41.99
CA ASN A 125 -3.67 -27.52 -42.88
C ASN A 125 -5.06 -26.89 -42.89
N ASP A 126 -5.47 -26.30 -41.77
CA ASP A 126 -6.70 -25.51 -41.68
C ASP A 126 -6.65 -24.34 -42.65
N ILE A 127 -5.57 -23.55 -42.62
CA ILE A 127 -5.37 -22.44 -43.57
C ILE A 127 -5.29 -22.95 -45.02
N ALA A 128 -4.56 -24.04 -45.27
CA ALA A 128 -4.51 -24.66 -46.61
C ALA A 128 -5.89 -25.19 -47.08
N GLY A 129 -6.72 -25.62 -46.13
CA GLY A 129 -8.12 -26.02 -46.31
C GLY A 129 -9.11 -24.85 -46.36
N LYS A 130 -8.62 -23.62 -46.46
CA LYS A 130 -9.39 -22.36 -46.57
C LYS A 130 -10.12 -21.92 -45.28
N HIS A 131 -9.70 -22.40 -44.11
CA HIS A 131 -10.12 -21.76 -42.87
C HIS A 131 -9.48 -20.37 -42.72
N SER A 132 -10.21 -19.42 -42.14
CA SER A 132 -9.68 -18.10 -41.81
C SER A 132 -8.78 -18.13 -40.56
N PRO A 133 -7.90 -17.14 -40.37
CA PRO A 133 -7.14 -16.98 -39.14
C PRO A 133 -7.98 -17.02 -37.85
N GLU A 134 -9.16 -16.41 -37.89
CA GLU A 134 -10.10 -16.34 -36.77
C GLU A 134 -10.70 -17.72 -36.45
N GLN A 135 -11.02 -18.52 -37.48
CA GLN A 135 -11.49 -19.89 -37.32
C GLN A 135 -10.39 -20.78 -36.69
N VAL A 136 -9.13 -20.61 -37.10
CA VAL A 136 -7.99 -21.32 -36.49
C VAL A 136 -7.88 -20.98 -35.00
N ARG A 137 -7.92 -19.69 -34.65
CA ARG A 137 -7.89 -19.24 -33.24
C ARG A 137 -9.09 -19.79 -32.45
N HIS A 138 -10.28 -19.83 -33.06
CA HIS A 138 -11.49 -20.33 -32.37
C HIS A 138 -11.45 -21.81 -32.10
N ASN A 139 -11.06 -22.62 -33.08
CA ASN A 139 -10.91 -24.05 -32.88
C ASN A 139 -9.79 -24.35 -31.86
N LEU A 140 -8.73 -23.53 -31.82
CA LEU A 140 -7.66 -23.67 -30.82
C LEU A 140 -8.17 -23.39 -29.40
N GLU A 141 -8.97 -22.33 -29.22
CA GLU A 141 -9.62 -22.03 -27.94
C GLU A 141 -10.48 -23.19 -27.47
N GLU A 142 -11.37 -23.71 -28.33
CA GLU A 142 -12.22 -24.85 -27.98
C GLU A 142 -11.40 -26.10 -27.62
N PHE A 143 -10.28 -26.33 -28.32
CA PHE A 143 -9.37 -27.44 -28.03
C PHE A 143 -8.70 -27.28 -26.66
N MET A 144 -8.25 -26.07 -26.34
CA MET A 144 -7.65 -25.77 -25.03
C MET A 144 -8.69 -25.87 -23.91
N ASP A 145 -9.88 -25.32 -24.11
CA ASP A 145 -10.98 -25.36 -23.14
C ASP A 145 -11.40 -26.79 -22.82
N ARG A 146 -11.47 -27.67 -23.82
CA ARG A 146 -11.80 -29.09 -23.60
C ARG A 146 -10.74 -29.80 -22.77
N ILE A 147 -9.45 -29.51 -22.99
CA ILE A 147 -8.37 -30.06 -22.17
C ILE A 147 -8.43 -29.50 -20.74
N HIS A 148 -8.57 -28.19 -20.56
CA HIS A 148 -8.58 -27.57 -19.23
C HIS A 148 -9.85 -27.89 -18.42
N THR A 149 -10.98 -28.14 -19.08
CA THR A 149 -12.19 -28.64 -18.43
C THR A 149 -11.96 -30.01 -17.80
N ALA A 150 -11.26 -30.90 -18.51
CA ALA A 150 -10.96 -32.24 -18.01
C ALA A 150 -9.72 -32.28 -17.08
N LEU A 151 -8.74 -31.42 -17.34
CA LEU A 151 -7.42 -31.39 -16.69
C LEU A 151 -7.02 -29.93 -16.40
N PRO A 152 -7.55 -29.32 -15.32
CA PRO A 152 -7.37 -27.88 -15.05
C PRO A 152 -5.92 -27.44 -14.91
N GLU A 153 -5.03 -28.33 -14.48
CA GLU A 153 -3.61 -28.03 -14.24
C GLU A 153 -2.71 -28.30 -15.44
N ALA A 154 -3.21 -28.94 -16.51
CA ALA A 154 -2.39 -29.35 -17.65
C ALA A 154 -1.85 -28.14 -18.43
N GLU A 155 -0.54 -28.09 -18.66
CA GLU A 155 0.08 -27.02 -19.43
C GLU A 155 -0.03 -27.30 -20.94
N ILE A 156 -0.52 -26.34 -21.71
CA ILE A 156 -0.66 -26.44 -23.17
C ILE A 156 0.36 -25.52 -23.84
N TYR A 157 1.20 -26.09 -24.69
CA TYR A 157 2.24 -25.40 -25.43
C TYR A 157 1.87 -25.41 -26.91
N PHE A 158 1.39 -24.27 -27.43
CA PHE A 158 1.03 -24.15 -28.84
C PHE A 158 2.23 -23.67 -29.65
N ILE A 159 2.69 -24.50 -30.58
CA ILE A 159 3.77 -24.15 -31.52
C ILE A 159 3.16 -23.36 -32.68
N SER A 160 3.74 -22.19 -32.96
CA SER A 160 3.33 -21.30 -34.06
C SER A 160 3.25 -22.04 -35.39
N LEU A 161 2.30 -21.67 -36.24
CA LEU A 161 2.31 -22.05 -37.65
C LEU A 161 3.65 -21.61 -38.26
N LYS A 162 4.27 -22.50 -39.04
CA LYS A 162 5.64 -22.29 -39.54
C LYS A 162 5.65 -21.73 -40.97
N PRO A 163 6.64 -20.90 -41.32
CA PRO A 163 6.87 -20.52 -42.71
C PRO A 163 7.50 -21.72 -43.44
N SER A 164 6.94 -22.15 -44.57
CA SER A 164 7.58 -23.15 -45.46
C SER A 164 7.60 -22.64 -46.90
N ARG A 165 8.57 -23.09 -47.70
CA ARG A 165 8.67 -22.63 -49.10
C ARG A 165 7.48 -23.13 -49.93
N SER A 166 7.03 -24.36 -49.68
CA SER A 166 5.85 -24.95 -50.32
C SER A 166 4.53 -24.23 -50.01
N ARG A 167 4.42 -23.58 -48.85
CA ARG A 167 3.22 -22.84 -48.42
C ARG A 167 3.45 -21.34 -48.25
N TRP A 168 4.52 -20.79 -48.85
CA TRP A 168 4.91 -19.40 -48.64
C TRP A 168 3.80 -18.40 -49.01
N LYS A 169 2.99 -18.71 -50.03
CA LYS A 169 1.83 -17.90 -50.43
C LYS A 169 0.75 -17.79 -49.34
N LEU A 170 0.68 -18.75 -48.42
CA LEU A 170 -0.27 -18.77 -47.30
C LEU A 170 0.30 -18.10 -46.03
N TRP A 171 1.60 -17.75 -46.03
CA TRP A 171 2.28 -17.19 -44.87
C TRP A 171 1.62 -15.93 -44.30
N PRO A 172 1.07 -14.99 -45.10
CA PRO A 172 0.35 -13.84 -44.54
C PRO A 172 -0.84 -14.24 -43.66
N ALA A 173 -1.66 -15.20 -44.11
CA ALA A 173 -2.79 -15.70 -43.32
C ALA A 173 -2.32 -16.47 -42.08
N MET A 174 -1.26 -17.27 -42.20
CA MET A 174 -0.65 -17.97 -41.06
C MET A 174 -0.07 -17.01 -40.03
N THR A 175 0.49 -15.88 -40.46
CA THR A 175 1.03 -14.83 -39.58
C THR A 175 -0.08 -14.16 -38.77
N GLU A 176 -1.21 -13.85 -39.41
CA GLU A 176 -2.36 -13.30 -38.67
C GLU A 176 -2.94 -14.34 -37.70
N ALA A 177 -3.03 -15.62 -38.11
CA ALA A 177 -3.47 -16.70 -37.22
C ALA A 177 -2.54 -16.84 -36.01
N ASN A 178 -1.21 -16.80 -36.23
CA ASN A 178 -0.19 -16.81 -35.19
C ASN A 178 -0.37 -15.68 -34.18
N LYS A 179 -0.61 -14.45 -34.66
CA LYS A 179 -0.86 -13.28 -33.81
C LYS A 179 -2.11 -13.46 -32.94
N LEU A 180 -3.21 -13.96 -33.52
CA LEU A 180 -4.45 -14.23 -32.79
C LEU A 180 -4.26 -15.36 -31.76
N CYS A 181 -3.59 -16.45 -32.12
CA CYS A 181 -3.33 -17.57 -31.22
C CYS A 181 -2.38 -17.21 -30.08
N LYS A 182 -1.38 -16.34 -30.33
CA LYS A 182 -0.50 -15.81 -29.28
C LYS A 182 -1.32 -15.03 -28.24
N LYS A 183 -2.18 -14.10 -28.69
CA LYS A 183 -3.06 -13.34 -27.80
C LYS A 183 -3.96 -14.26 -26.96
N LEU A 184 -4.51 -15.31 -27.57
CA LEU A 184 -5.28 -16.32 -26.85
C LEU A 184 -4.45 -16.99 -25.75
N CYS A 185 -3.23 -17.47 -26.07
CA CYS A 185 -2.35 -18.11 -25.09
C CYS A 185 -1.97 -17.16 -23.95
N ASP A 186 -1.70 -15.87 -24.25
CA ASP A 186 -1.36 -14.86 -23.25
C ASP A 186 -2.50 -14.60 -22.25
N CYS A 187 -3.76 -14.87 -22.64
CA CYS A 187 -4.94 -14.75 -21.79
C CYS A 187 -5.19 -15.98 -20.88
N LEU A 188 -4.54 -17.12 -21.14
CA LEU A 188 -4.84 -18.39 -20.47
C LEU A 188 -3.72 -18.82 -19.50
N PRO A 189 -4.02 -19.13 -18.21
CA PRO A 189 -3.02 -19.34 -17.16
C PRO A 189 -2.15 -20.60 -17.34
N HIS A 190 -2.60 -21.57 -18.12
CA HIS A 190 -1.90 -22.82 -18.41
C HIS A 190 -1.62 -22.98 -19.91
N ALA A 191 -1.54 -21.89 -20.68
CA ALA A 191 -1.15 -21.92 -22.09
C ALA A 191 0.19 -21.22 -22.31
N THR A 192 0.93 -21.62 -23.33
CA THR A 192 2.20 -20.98 -23.72
C THR A 192 2.35 -21.04 -25.23
N TYR A 193 2.49 -19.88 -25.86
CA TYR A 193 2.78 -19.77 -27.29
C TYR A 193 4.29 -19.93 -27.53
N ILE A 194 4.65 -20.78 -28.49
CA ILE A 194 6.05 -21.02 -28.89
C ILE A 194 6.22 -20.53 -30.33
N ASP A 195 6.92 -19.40 -30.49
CA ASP A 195 7.28 -18.90 -31.82
C ASP A 195 8.48 -19.68 -32.37
N VAL A 196 8.25 -20.45 -33.43
CA VAL A 196 9.31 -21.10 -34.21
C VAL A 196 9.60 -20.36 -35.52
N SER A 197 8.74 -19.42 -35.92
CA SER A 197 8.80 -18.79 -37.24
C SER A 197 10.05 -17.95 -37.47
N GLN A 198 10.48 -17.19 -36.45
CA GLN A 198 11.65 -16.31 -36.54
C GLN A 198 12.93 -17.08 -36.84
N GLY A 199 13.15 -18.21 -36.16
CA GLY A 199 14.33 -19.06 -36.39
C GLY A 199 14.34 -19.77 -37.75
N MET A 200 13.20 -19.79 -38.44
CA MET A 200 13.02 -20.47 -39.71
C MET A 200 13.21 -19.56 -40.93
N LEU A 201 13.31 -18.25 -40.74
CA LEU A 201 13.61 -17.29 -41.80
C LEU A 201 15.12 -17.09 -41.92
N GLY A 202 15.62 -17.00 -43.15
CA GLY A 202 17.00 -16.62 -43.44
C GLY A 202 17.18 -15.10 -43.41
N ASN A 203 18.42 -14.64 -43.59
CA ASN A 203 18.75 -13.20 -43.62
C ASN A 203 18.02 -12.41 -44.73
N ASN A 204 17.50 -13.11 -45.74
CA ASN A 204 16.71 -12.53 -46.83
C ASN A 204 15.20 -12.43 -46.51
N GLY A 205 14.77 -12.82 -45.31
CA GLY A 205 13.36 -12.83 -44.91
C GLY A 205 12.52 -13.97 -45.53
N GLU A 206 13.14 -14.92 -46.24
CA GLU A 206 12.48 -16.11 -46.79
C GLU A 206 12.75 -17.37 -45.94
N PRO A 207 11.94 -18.44 -46.05
CA PRO A 207 12.19 -19.67 -45.31
C PRO A 207 13.54 -20.31 -45.69
N ARG A 208 14.34 -20.64 -44.67
CA ARG A 208 15.60 -21.39 -44.79
C ARG A 208 15.41 -22.67 -45.60
N LYS A 209 16.33 -23.00 -46.51
CA LYS A 209 16.24 -24.21 -47.34
C LYS A 209 16.74 -25.46 -46.61
N ASP A 210 17.75 -25.29 -45.77
CA ASP A 210 18.50 -26.34 -45.09
C ASP A 210 17.75 -27.01 -43.93
N ILE A 211 16.57 -26.51 -43.56
CA ILE A 211 15.76 -27.00 -42.45
C ILE A 211 14.57 -27.88 -42.88
N PHE A 212 14.33 -28.03 -44.19
CA PHE A 212 13.25 -28.84 -44.75
C PHE A 212 13.76 -30.11 -45.44
N ARG A 213 12.85 -31.07 -45.63
CA ARG A 213 13.01 -32.19 -46.57
C ARG A 213 12.83 -31.70 -48.01
N ASP A 214 12.99 -32.62 -48.97
CA ASP A 214 12.89 -32.32 -50.41
C ASP A 214 11.50 -31.78 -50.84
N ASP A 215 10.46 -32.07 -50.06
CA ASP A 215 9.11 -31.51 -50.28
C ASP A 215 8.98 -30.02 -49.91
N HIS A 216 10.02 -29.43 -49.32
CA HIS A 216 10.08 -28.05 -48.85
C HIS A 216 8.91 -27.66 -47.93
N LEU A 217 8.29 -28.63 -47.25
CA LEU A 217 7.15 -28.49 -46.34
C LEU A 217 7.48 -29.06 -44.96
N HIS A 218 8.00 -30.27 -44.90
CA HIS A 218 8.24 -31.01 -43.67
C HIS A 218 9.67 -30.78 -43.18
N MET A 219 9.83 -30.69 -41.86
CA MET A 219 11.12 -30.43 -41.23
C MET A 219 12.06 -31.64 -41.36
N ASN A 220 13.35 -31.35 -41.55
CA ASN A 220 14.42 -32.33 -41.40
C ASN A 220 15.01 -32.26 -39.97
N ARG A 221 16.05 -33.06 -39.69
CA ARG A 221 16.67 -33.10 -38.36
C ARG A 221 17.21 -31.73 -37.93
N THR A 222 17.90 -31.02 -38.82
CA THR A 222 18.46 -29.68 -38.57
C THR A 222 17.38 -28.70 -38.11
N GLY A 223 16.24 -28.68 -38.80
CA GLY A 223 15.11 -27.84 -38.42
C GLY A 223 14.57 -28.14 -37.02
N TYR A 224 14.52 -29.42 -36.61
CA TYR A 224 14.14 -29.78 -35.25
C TYR A 224 15.21 -29.38 -34.23
N THR A 225 16.48 -29.72 -34.47
CA THR A 225 17.56 -29.55 -33.48
C THR A 225 18.00 -28.12 -33.29
N GLU A 226 18.00 -27.30 -34.34
CA GLU A 226 18.46 -25.91 -34.26
C GLU A 226 17.34 -24.94 -33.88
N ILE A 227 16.07 -25.30 -34.09
CA ILE A 227 14.94 -24.38 -33.93
C ILE A 227 13.92 -24.94 -32.95
N TRP A 228 13.19 -26.00 -33.31
CA TRP A 228 12.03 -26.43 -32.53
C TRP A 228 12.40 -26.94 -31.14
N ILE A 229 13.40 -27.82 -31.01
CA ILE A 229 13.86 -28.35 -29.72
C ILE A 229 14.30 -27.22 -28.78
N PRO A 230 15.20 -26.31 -29.17
CA PRO A 230 15.57 -25.18 -28.33
C PRO A 230 14.37 -24.33 -27.89
N GLN A 231 13.45 -23.99 -28.79
CA GLN A 231 12.28 -23.18 -28.42
C GLN A 231 11.33 -23.91 -27.47
N ILE A 232 11.08 -25.20 -27.69
CA ILE A 232 10.23 -26.01 -26.80
C ILE A 232 10.90 -26.19 -25.43
N ARG A 233 12.21 -26.51 -25.40
CA ARG A 233 12.95 -26.64 -24.13
C ARG A 233 13.01 -25.32 -23.36
N LYS A 234 13.19 -24.19 -24.05
CA LYS A 234 13.09 -22.86 -23.43
C LYS A 234 11.72 -22.62 -22.80
N ALA A 235 10.64 -23.05 -23.48
CA ALA A 235 9.29 -22.96 -22.93
C ALA A 235 9.09 -23.85 -21.69
N PHE A 236 9.69 -25.05 -21.67
CA PHE A 236 9.63 -25.97 -20.53
C PHE A 236 10.46 -25.50 -19.32
N ALA A 237 11.62 -24.88 -19.56
CA ALA A 237 12.55 -24.46 -18.50
C ALA A 237 12.15 -23.16 -17.78
N GLY A 238 11.09 -22.49 -18.23
CA GLY A 238 10.93 -21.05 -18.01
C GLY A 238 10.06 -20.60 -16.83
N LYS A 239 9.38 -21.46 -16.09
CA LYS A 239 8.37 -21.01 -15.13
C LYS A 239 8.85 -21.15 -13.69
N VAL A 240 8.88 -20.04 -12.96
CA VAL A 240 9.06 -20.04 -11.51
C VAL A 240 7.67 -20.04 -10.88
N VAL A 241 7.43 -20.99 -9.98
CA VAL A 241 6.19 -21.09 -9.21
C VAL A 241 6.54 -20.94 -7.74
N LEU A 242 6.06 -19.85 -7.14
CA LEU A 242 6.23 -19.52 -5.73
C LEU A 242 4.91 -19.81 -5.01
N LYS A 243 4.98 -20.31 -3.78
CA LYS A 243 3.79 -20.72 -3.01
C LYS A 243 3.89 -20.21 -1.58
N ASN A 244 2.86 -19.50 -1.13
CA ASN A 244 2.75 -19.01 0.23
C ASN A 244 1.44 -19.50 0.88
N SER A 245 1.17 -19.05 2.11
CA SER A 245 -0.07 -19.39 2.81
C SER A 245 -1.33 -18.88 2.08
N GLY A 246 -1.21 -17.82 1.28
CA GLY A 246 -2.32 -17.20 0.54
C GLY A 246 -2.63 -17.82 -0.83
N GLY A 247 -1.68 -18.49 -1.49
CA GLY A 247 -1.87 -18.99 -2.85
C GLY A 247 -0.59 -19.30 -3.63
N GLU A 248 -0.70 -19.23 -4.96
CA GLU A 248 0.36 -19.57 -5.89
C GLU A 248 0.67 -18.38 -6.80
N PHE A 249 1.95 -18.01 -6.89
CA PHE A 249 2.45 -16.95 -7.75
C PHE A 249 3.34 -17.53 -8.86
N ARG A 250 2.86 -17.44 -10.10
CA ARG A 250 3.57 -17.95 -11.28
C ARG A 250 4.27 -16.82 -12.00
N ILE A 251 5.51 -17.04 -12.40
CA ILE A 251 6.36 -16.08 -13.12
C ILE A 251 6.90 -16.75 -14.37
N ALA A 252 6.62 -16.18 -15.54
CA ALA A 252 7.10 -16.65 -16.84
C ALA A 252 8.37 -15.91 -17.28
N PRO A 253 9.18 -16.45 -18.22
CA PRO A 253 10.40 -15.79 -18.70
C PRO A 253 10.15 -14.47 -19.41
N SER A 254 8.94 -14.30 -19.94
CA SER A 254 8.51 -13.07 -20.60
C SER A 254 8.32 -11.90 -19.63
N GLY A 255 8.25 -12.16 -18.32
CA GLY A 255 7.85 -11.18 -17.31
C GLY A 255 6.34 -11.20 -17.00
N ALA A 256 5.55 -12.03 -17.68
CA ALA A 256 4.16 -12.25 -17.30
C ALA A 256 4.11 -12.96 -15.93
N MET A 257 3.29 -12.45 -15.01
CA MET A 257 3.12 -13.03 -13.68
C MET A 257 1.64 -13.11 -13.32
N ARG A 258 1.28 -14.07 -12.47
CA ARG A 258 -0.09 -14.20 -11.99
C ARG A 258 -0.12 -14.82 -10.60
N PHE A 259 -0.84 -14.18 -9.69
CA PHE A 259 -1.18 -14.75 -8.41
C PHE A 259 -2.60 -15.31 -8.43
N THR A 260 -2.77 -16.53 -7.93
CA THR A 260 -4.07 -17.18 -7.78
C THR A 260 -4.26 -17.71 -6.36
N THR A 261 -5.51 -17.73 -5.91
CA THR A 261 -5.88 -18.22 -4.58
C THR A 261 -7.24 -18.90 -4.62
N LYS A 262 -7.42 -19.86 -3.70
CA LYS A 262 -8.71 -20.54 -3.47
C LYS A 262 -9.61 -19.76 -2.50
N ASN A 263 -9.09 -18.75 -1.81
CA ASN A 263 -9.88 -17.91 -0.90
C ASN A 263 -10.62 -16.82 -1.71
N ALA A 264 -11.96 -16.85 -1.69
CA ALA A 264 -12.80 -15.92 -2.46
C ALA A 264 -12.61 -14.44 -2.05
N ASP A 265 -12.31 -14.17 -0.79
CA ASP A 265 -12.11 -12.81 -0.27
C ASP A 265 -10.69 -12.30 -0.48
N CYS A 266 -9.73 -13.17 -0.80
CA CYS A 266 -8.37 -12.78 -1.09
C CYS A 266 -8.26 -12.28 -2.55
N PRO A 267 -7.73 -11.07 -2.79
CA PRO A 267 -7.54 -10.58 -4.14
C PRO A 267 -6.59 -11.47 -4.96
N VAL A 268 -6.90 -11.63 -6.24
CA VAL A 268 -5.98 -12.12 -7.28
C VAL A 268 -5.42 -10.94 -8.07
N TRP A 269 -4.27 -11.11 -8.72
CA TRP A 269 -3.68 -10.07 -9.57
C TRP A 269 -2.73 -10.67 -10.62
N SER A 270 -2.32 -9.84 -11.57
CA SER A 270 -1.41 -10.21 -12.64
C SER A 270 -0.36 -9.13 -12.91
N VAL A 271 0.68 -9.50 -13.65
CA VAL A 271 1.65 -8.58 -14.26
C VAL A 271 1.67 -8.89 -15.74
N GLN A 272 1.43 -7.88 -16.58
CA GLN A 272 1.49 -8.04 -18.02
C GLN A 272 2.94 -7.90 -18.49
N ALA A 273 3.43 -8.84 -19.32
CA ALA A 273 4.82 -8.87 -19.78
C ALA A 273 5.27 -7.54 -20.43
N GLU A 274 4.41 -6.93 -21.24
CA GLU A 274 4.68 -5.68 -21.99
C GLU A 274 4.51 -4.40 -21.13
N GLN A 275 4.06 -4.53 -19.87
CA GLN A 275 3.78 -3.41 -18.98
C GLN A 275 4.34 -3.62 -17.57
N MET A 276 5.34 -4.51 -17.41
CA MET A 276 5.91 -4.86 -16.12
C MET A 276 6.61 -3.66 -15.44
N TRP A 277 7.22 -2.76 -16.22
CA TRP A 277 7.93 -1.59 -15.73
C TRP A 277 7.90 -0.44 -16.73
N VAL A 278 8.19 0.78 -16.26
CA VAL A 278 8.42 1.95 -17.12
C VAL A 278 9.66 2.71 -16.62
N ILE A 279 10.59 3.03 -17.52
CA ILE A 279 11.71 3.95 -17.29
C ILE A 279 11.53 5.19 -18.15
N THR A 280 11.68 6.38 -17.59
CA THR A 280 11.71 7.63 -18.36
C THR A 280 13.07 8.31 -18.20
N LEU A 281 13.73 8.54 -19.33
CA LEU A 281 14.97 9.30 -19.41
C LEU A 281 14.69 10.74 -19.82
N ALA A 282 15.38 11.69 -19.22
CA ALA A 282 15.42 13.08 -19.64
C ALA A 282 16.81 13.45 -20.16
N LYS A 283 16.87 14.28 -21.20
CA LYS A 283 18.12 14.70 -21.85
C LYS A 283 18.68 15.97 -21.19
N GLY A 284 20.01 16.08 -21.16
CA GLY A 284 20.72 17.31 -20.80
C GLY A 284 21.23 17.31 -19.37
N GLU A 285 21.22 18.49 -18.75
CA GLU A 285 21.72 18.76 -17.40
C GLU A 285 20.58 19.24 -16.49
N CYS A 286 20.79 19.18 -15.18
CA CYS A 286 19.81 19.62 -14.18
C CYS A 286 19.60 21.15 -14.27
N PRO A 287 18.35 21.67 -14.33
CA PRO A 287 17.08 20.96 -14.21
C PRO A 287 16.67 20.20 -15.49
N PHE A 288 16.34 18.92 -15.31
CA PHE A 288 15.91 18.07 -16.43
C PHE A 288 14.51 18.45 -16.91
N LYS A 289 14.37 18.72 -18.21
CA LYS A 289 13.07 19.01 -18.85
C LYS A 289 12.48 17.74 -19.47
N LEU A 290 11.20 17.49 -19.20
CA LEU A 290 10.48 16.34 -19.76
C LEU A 290 10.08 16.50 -21.24
N ILE A 291 10.31 17.67 -21.85
CA ILE A 291 9.93 17.96 -23.24
C ILE A 291 10.65 17.02 -24.23
N ASP A 292 11.89 16.63 -23.93
CA ASP A 292 12.68 15.70 -24.74
C ASP A 292 12.80 14.31 -24.07
N ALA A 293 11.87 13.96 -23.18
CA ALA A 293 11.93 12.71 -22.44
C ALA A 293 11.58 11.50 -23.32
N ILE A 294 12.27 10.39 -23.08
CA ILE A 294 12.03 9.11 -23.74
C ILE A 294 11.60 8.09 -22.70
N SER A 295 10.48 7.43 -22.95
CA SER A 295 9.99 6.36 -22.09
C SER A 295 10.22 4.99 -22.72
N PHE A 296 10.63 4.06 -21.87
CA PHE A 296 10.92 2.67 -22.19
C PHE A 296 9.98 1.78 -21.38
N SER A 297 9.53 0.71 -22.02
CA SER A 297 8.75 -0.36 -21.43
C SER A 297 9.27 -1.69 -21.97
N PRO A 298 8.98 -2.82 -21.28
CA PRO A 298 9.28 -4.13 -21.84
C PRO A 298 8.47 -4.39 -23.12
N GLY A 299 9.00 -5.25 -23.98
CA GLY A 299 8.32 -5.67 -25.20
C GLY A 299 9.25 -6.10 -26.31
N ASN A 300 8.76 -6.13 -27.56
CA ASN A 300 9.55 -6.57 -28.71
C ASN A 300 10.90 -5.84 -28.87
N GLN A 301 10.99 -4.57 -28.44
CA GLN A 301 12.22 -3.79 -28.46
C GLN A 301 13.11 -4.03 -27.24
N ASN A 302 12.53 -4.44 -26.11
CA ASN A 302 13.20 -4.61 -24.81
C ASN A 302 12.81 -5.97 -24.22
N VAL A 303 13.55 -7.02 -24.59
CA VAL A 303 13.33 -8.39 -24.13
C VAL A 303 14.36 -8.75 -23.05
N PRO A 304 13.95 -9.22 -21.86
CA PRO A 304 14.89 -9.53 -20.79
C PRO A 304 15.66 -10.83 -21.05
N LYS A 305 16.87 -10.89 -20.51
CA LYS A 305 17.52 -12.15 -20.13
C LYS A 305 16.88 -12.63 -18.82
N PHE A 306 16.20 -13.76 -18.88
CA PHE A 306 15.55 -14.37 -17.72
C PHE A 306 16.47 -15.36 -17.02
N SER A 307 16.41 -15.40 -15.69
CA SER A 307 17.03 -16.44 -14.89
C SER A 307 16.14 -16.77 -13.70
N ALA A 308 15.88 -18.05 -13.48
CA ALA A 308 15.32 -18.51 -12.20
C ALA A 308 16.40 -18.35 -11.13
N ILE A 309 16.03 -17.74 -10.00
CA ILE A 309 16.92 -17.59 -8.83
C ILE A 309 16.30 -18.32 -7.64
N GLU A 310 17.05 -18.48 -6.56
CA GLU A 310 16.51 -19.09 -5.35
C GLU A 310 15.25 -18.33 -4.89
N LYS A 311 14.14 -19.07 -4.76
CA LYS A 311 12.81 -18.54 -4.38
C LYS A 311 12.36 -17.35 -5.23
N GLY A 312 12.73 -17.28 -6.51
CA GLY A 312 12.38 -16.12 -7.31
C GLY A 312 12.80 -16.17 -8.78
N ALA A 313 12.72 -15.01 -9.42
CA ALA A 313 13.16 -14.77 -10.78
C ALA A 313 13.94 -13.46 -10.89
N GLU A 314 14.86 -13.42 -11.86
CA GLU A 314 15.58 -12.23 -12.28
C GLU A 314 15.35 -11.96 -13.77
N PHE A 315 15.15 -10.67 -14.10
CA PHE A 315 15.04 -10.15 -15.46
C PHE A 315 16.11 -9.09 -15.67
N ARG A 316 17.02 -9.33 -16.61
CA ARG A 316 18.14 -8.43 -16.90
C ARG A 316 18.06 -7.86 -18.32
N TYR A 317 18.23 -6.56 -18.42
CA TYR A 317 18.36 -5.80 -19.66
C TYR A 317 19.73 -5.12 -19.63
N ASP A 318 20.61 -5.44 -20.57
CA ASP A 318 21.95 -4.83 -20.61
C ASP A 318 21.91 -3.40 -21.19
N SER A 319 20.92 -3.13 -22.04
CA SER A 319 20.65 -1.83 -22.69
C SER A 319 19.16 -1.70 -22.98
N LEU A 320 18.67 -0.47 -23.20
CA LEU A 320 17.28 -0.19 -23.56
C LEU A 320 17.15 0.40 -24.96
N ARG A 321 16.11 0.02 -25.69
CA ARG A 321 15.86 0.43 -27.07
C ARG A 321 14.54 1.18 -27.19
N HIS A 322 14.55 2.24 -28.01
CA HIS A 322 13.35 2.99 -28.40
C HIS A 322 13.46 3.30 -29.90
N GLY A 323 12.61 2.66 -30.71
CA GLY A 323 12.73 2.72 -32.17
C GLY A 323 14.03 2.08 -32.66
N GLU A 324 14.80 2.80 -33.46
CA GLU A 324 16.08 2.31 -34.00
C GLU A 324 17.28 2.55 -33.08
N GLN A 325 17.12 3.40 -32.06
CA GLN A 325 18.20 3.82 -31.18
C GLN A 325 18.28 2.95 -29.92
N THR A 326 19.50 2.80 -29.40
CA THR A 326 19.81 2.05 -28.16
C THR A 326 20.52 2.97 -27.18
N TRP A 327 20.09 2.91 -25.92
CA TRP A 327 20.67 3.61 -24.79
C TRP A 327 21.36 2.60 -23.87
N ASP A 328 22.58 2.92 -23.46
CA ASP A 328 23.34 2.11 -22.50
C ASP A 328 22.79 2.32 -21.07
N ILE A 329 21.63 1.76 -20.83
CA ILE A 329 20.95 1.72 -19.54
C ILE A 329 20.79 0.27 -19.14
N GLY A 330 21.49 -0.15 -18.08
CA GLY A 330 21.29 -1.45 -17.47
C GLY A 330 20.07 -1.44 -16.56
N LEU A 331 19.22 -2.45 -16.68
CA LEU A 331 18.09 -2.68 -15.77
C LEU A 331 18.13 -4.13 -15.27
N THR A 332 18.11 -4.32 -13.96
CA THR A 332 17.91 -5.63 -13.33
C THR A 332 16.67 -5.56 -12.46
N LEU A 333 15.75 -6.49 -12.65
CA LEU A 333 14.54 -6.66 -11.85
C LEU A 333 14.58 -8.01 -11.15
N GLN A 334 14.27 -8.03 -9.87
CA GLN A 334 14.22 -9.25 -9.07
C GLN A 334 12.85 -9.36 -8.42
N VAL A 335 12.28 -10.56 -8.51
CA VAL A 335 11.04 -10.93 -7.83
C VAL A 335 11.34 -12.13 -6.93
N ARG A 336 11.19 -11.97 -5.62
CA ARG A 336 11.53 -13.00 -4.63
C ARG A 336 10.38 -13.29 -3.70
N GLN A 337 10.28 -14.54 -3.25
CA GLN A 337 9.42 -14.91 -2.13
C GLN A 337 10.22 -14.80 -0.82
N VAL A 338 9.71 -13.99 0.11
CA VAL A 338 10.25 -13.84 1.47
C VAL A 338 9.14 -14.16 2.47
N GLY A 339 9.16 -15.37 3.02
CA GLY A 339 8.04 -15.87 3.83
C GLY A 339 6.75 -15.94 3.01
N ASP A 340 5.72 -15.23 3.46
CA ASP A 340 4.45 -15.10 2.72
C ASP A 340 4.42 -13.92 1.74
N GLU A 341 5.50 -13.15 1.63
CA GLU A 341 5.56 -11.95 0.80
C GLU A 341 6.18 -12.22 -0.57
N PHE A 342 5.74 -11.45 -1.56
CA PHE A 342 6.42 -11.29 -2.84
C PHE A 342 7.08 -9.91 -2.89
N GLU A 343 8.41 -9.92 -2.86
CA GLU A 343 9.25 -8.71 -2.95
C GLU A 343 9.63 -8.43 -4.40
N PHE A 344 9.55 -7.16 -4.79
CA PHE A 344 9.92 -6.63 -6.08
C PHE A 344 11.02 -5.59 -5.87
N GLN A 345 12.18 -5.82 -6.48
CA GLN A 345 13.34 -4.91 -6.40
C GLN A 345 13.88 -4.63 -7.80
N ALA A 346 14.42 -3.42 -7.98
CA ALA A 346 15.05 -3.01 -9.22
C ALA A 346 16.42 -2.38 -8.97
N LYS A 347 17.34 -2.59 -9.90
CA LYS A 347 18.59 -1.85 -10.03
C LYS A 347 18.67 -1.24 -11.42
N VAL A 348 18.96 0.06 -11.47
CA VAL A 348 19.20 0.81 -12.71
C VAL A 348 20.64 1.27 -12.74
N GLU A 349 21.31 1.08 -13.86
CA GLU A 349 22.68 1.53 -14.10
C GLU A 349 22.68 2.44 -15.33
N ASN A 350 22.89 3.74 -15.14
CA ASN A 350 22.86 4.70 -16.23
C ASN A 350 24.27 4.93 -16.78
N ARG A 351 24.56 4.41 -17.98
CA ARG A 351 25.82 4.64 -18.71
C ARG A 351 25.60 5.48 -19.98
N ALA A 352 24.38 5.94 -20.22
CA ALA A 352 24.05 6.77 -21.37
C ALA A 352 24.50 8.22 -21.16
N SER A 353 25.45 8.69 -21.98
CA SER A 353 25.98 10.06 -21.87
C SER A 353 24.91 11.11 -22.19
N GLY A 354 24.81 12.15 -21.33
CA GLY A 354 23.86 13.25 -21.51
C GLY A 354 22.41 12.92 -21.18
N TRP A 355 22.15 11.81 -20.48
CA TRP A 355 20.81 11.38 -20.05
C TRP A 355 20.74 11.14 -18.55
N CYS A 356 19.58 11.39 -17.96
CA CYS A 356 19.24 11.13 -16.57
C CYS A 356 18.00 10.23 -16.49
N VAL A 357 18.04 9.19 -15.64
CA VAL A 357 16.84 8.40 -15.32
C VAL A 357 16.02 9.17 -14.31
N GLN A 358 14.93 9.79 -14.75
CA GLN A 358 14.14 10.69 -13.92
C GLN A 358 12.95 10.00 -13.25
N HIS A 359 12.29 9.06 -13.94
CA HIS A 359 11.14 8.33 -13.41
C HIS A 359 11.30 6.82 -13.63
N PHE A 360 10.84 6.06 -12.64
CA PHE A 360 10.81 4.61 -12.71
C PHE A 360 9.54 4.05 -12.06
N LYS A 361 8.84 3.14 -12.75
CA LYS A 361 7.65 2.45 -12.22
C LYS A 361 7.90 0.96 -12.18
N PHE A 362 7.88 0.36 -10.98
CA PHE A 362 7.96 -1.08 -10.75
C PHE A 362 7.69 -1.37 -9.26
N PRO A 363 6.88 -2.41 -8.94
CA PRO A 363 6.10 -3.23 -9.85
C PRO A 363 4.88 -2.49 -10.39
N ILE A 364 4.29 -3.03 -11.47
CA ILE A 364 2.97 -2.66 -11.94
C ILE A 364 2.09 -3.92 -11.88
N LEU A 365 1.10 -3.91 -11.00
CA LEU A 365 0.15 -5.00 -10.77
C LEU A 365 -1.19 -4.62 -11.41
N PHE A 366 -1.75 -5.54 -12.18
CA PHE A 366 -2.98 -5.37 -12.93
C PHE A 366 -4.07 -6.34 -12.46
N ASP A 367 -5.31 -5.99 -12.78
CA ASP A 367 -6.47 -6.87 -12.57
C ASP A 367 -6.61 -7.34 -11.11
N ILE A 368 -6.43 -6.43 -10.16
CA ILE A 368 -6.64 -6.71 -8.73
C ILE A 368 -8.14 -6.79 -8.47
N ARG A 369 -8.64 -7.99 -8.17
CA ARG A 369 -10.07 -8.26 -7.93
C ARG A 369 -10.27 -9.50 -7.06
N LYS A 370 -11.50 -9.75 -6.61
CA LYS A 370 -11.84 -10.96 -5.85
C LYS A 370 -11.65 -12.23 -6.71
N SER A 371 -11.30 -13.35 -6.09
CA SER A 371 -11.18 -14.61 -6.81
C SER A 371 -12.54 -15.04 -7.36
N GLY A 372 -12.67 -15.11 -8.70
CA GLY A 372 -13.91 -15.49 -9.38
C GLY A 372 -14.99 -14.41 -9.47
N ALA A 373 -14.73 -13.17 -9.04
CA ALA A 373 -15.68 -12.06 -9.09
C ALA A 373 -15.00 -10.72 -9.46
N GLU A 374 -15.79 -9.67 -9.68
CA GLU A 374 -15.28 -8.31 -9.86
C GLU A 374 -14.77 -7.73 -8.52
N HIS A 375 -14.07 -6.60 -8.57
CA HIS A 375 -13.65 -5.84 -7.38
C HIS A 375 -14.78 -5.21 -6.54
N GLN A 376 -16.07 -5.49 -6.84
CA GLN A 376 -17.16 -5.08 -5.96
C GLN A 376 -17.02 -5.76 -4.59
N GLY A 377 -17.06 -4.96 -3.52
CA GLY A 377 -16.82 -5.43 -2.16
C GLY A 377 -15.34 -5.50 -1.74
N LEU A 378 -14.42 -4.91 -2.52
CA LEU A 378 -13.07 -4.58 -2.07
C LEU A 378 -13.00 -3.12 -1.65
N ALA A 379 -12.70 -2.89 -0.37
CA ALA A 379 -12.38 -1.56 0.14
C ALA A 379 -10.90 -1.25 -0.07
N VAL A 380 -10.53 0.04 -0.11
CA VAL A 380 -9.13 0.46 -0.15
C VAL A 380 -8.81 1.26 1.10
N LEU A 381 -7.79 0.83 1.84
CA LEU A 381 -7.25 1.55 2.99
C LEU A 381 -6.02 2.35 2.55
N LEU A 382 -6.08 3.67 2.70
CA LEU A 382 -5.03 4.60 2.30
C LEU A 382 -4.36 5.17 3.54
N PRO A 383 -3.02 5.34 3.54
CA PRO A 383 -2.27 5.87 4.68
C PRO A 383 -2.33 7.41 4.77
N SER A 384 -3.37 8.06 4.24
CA SER A 384 -3.55 9.52 4.28
C SER A 384 -3.88 9.96 5.71
N CYS A 385 -3.14 10.91 6.29
CA CYS A 385 -3.33 11.33 7.68
C CYS A 385 -3.21 10.14 8.66
N LEU A 386 -4.22 9.91 9.51
CA LEU A 386 -4.31 8.73 10.37
C LEU A 386 -4.88 7.49 9.65
N GLY A 387 -5.34 7.64 8.41
CA GLY A 387 -5.96 6.59 7.61
C GLY A 387 -7.26 7.04 6.96
N GLU A 388 -7.50 6.52 5.77
CA GLU A 388 -8.75 6.66 5.03
C GLU A 388 -9.24 5.27 4.60
N ARG A 389 -10.53 4.99 4.77
CA ARG A 389 -11.20 3.81 4.23
C ARG A 389 -12.19 4.22 3.16
N VAL A 390 -11.97 3.73 1.94
CA VAL A 390 -12.90 3.91 0.82
C VAL A 390 -13.62 2.60 0.58
N ALA A 391 -14.93 2.56 0.87
CA ALA A 391 -15.68 1.32 0.92
C ALA A 391 -16.01 0.73 -0.46
N THR A 392 -16.14 1.58 -1.48
CA THR A 392 -16.57 1.15 -2.82
C THR A 392 -15.70 1.73 -3.94
N PRO A 393 -15.57 1.01 -5.08
CA PRO A 393 -14.86 1.53 -6.25
C PRO A 393 -15.43 2.86 -6.77
N LYS A 394 -16.75 3.04 -6.71
CA LYS A 394 -17.41 4.28 -7.12
C LYS A 394 -16.91 5.49 -6.31
N GLU A 395 -16.78 5.34 -5.00
CA GLU A 395 -16.28 6.40 -4.10
C GLU A 395 -14.76 6.64 -4.22
N PHE A 396 -14.03 5.64 -4.74
CA PHE A 396 -12.59 5.74 -4.95
C PHE A 396 -12.24 6.72 -6.07
N GLY A 397 -13.10 6.83 -7.08
CA GLY A 397 -12.81 7.61 -8.30
C GLY A 397 -11.90 6.83 -9.24
N LYS A 398 -11.32 7.47 -10.25
CA LYS A 398 -10.54 6.78 -11.31
C LYS A 398 -9.11 6.44 -10.93
N LEU A 399 -8.44 7.31 -10.16
CA LEU A 399 -7.03 7.18 -9.84
C LEU A 399 -6.72 7.98 -8.59
N ARG A 400 -5.95 7.38 -7.69
CA ARG A 400 -5.36 8.09 -6.56
C ARG A 400 -3.86 7.84 -6.53
N ARG A 401 -3.11 8.93 -6.37
CA ARG A 401 -1.67 8.93 -6.12
C ARG A 401 -1.42 9.51 -4.75
N PHE A 402 -0.66 8.80 -3.94
CA PHE A 402 -0.25 9.26 -2.61
C PHE A 402 1.25 9.07 -2.45
N THR A 403 1.92 10.15 -2.10
CA THR A 403 3.38 10.22 -2.11
C THR A 403 3.90 10.30 -0.67
N TYR A 404 4.68 9.29 -0.30
CA TYR A 404 5.38 9.22 0.97
C TYR A 404 6.75 9.87 0.84
N PRO A 405 7.29 10.53 1.89
CA PRO A 405 6.69 10.80 3.21
C PRO A 405 5.83 12.09 3.28
N SER A 406 4.57 11.98 3.70
CA SER A 406 3.68 13.15 3.89
C SER A 406 2.58 12.85 4.90
N GLY A 407 2.38 13.69 5.92
CA GLY A 407 1.26 13.53 6.83
C GLY A 407 -0.10 13.61 6.12
N GLN A 408 -0.22 14.45 5.09
CA GLN A 408 -1.47 14.61 4.35
C GLN A 408 -1.73 13.45 3.37
N ALA A 409 -0.72 13.06 2.59
CA ALA A 409 -0.89 12.11 1.49
C ALA A 409 -0.58 10.66 1.90
N ALA A 410 0.53 10.42 2.60
CA ALA A 410 0.97 9.08 2.97
C ALA A 410 1.88 9.13 4.21
N ALA A 411 1.27 8.93 5.39
CA ALA A 411 1.95 8.93 6.68
C ALA A 411 2.69 7.62 6.96
N MET A 412 2.38 6.57 6.19
CA MET A 412 2.96 5.23 6.26
C MET A 412 3.25 4.70 4.86
N GLN A 413 4.17 3.75 4.74
CA GLN A 413 4.62 3.17 3.47
C GLN A 413 3.83 1.92 3.05
N TYR A 414 2.52 1.88 3.35
CA TYR A 414 1.65 0.79 2.90
C TYR A 414 0.20 1.22 2.67
N SER A 415 -0.50 0.41 1.88
CA SER A 415 -1.94 0.46 1.62
C SER A 415 -2.48 -0.96 1.60
N VAL A 416 -3.80 -1.09 1.70
CA VAL A 416 -4.48 -2.38 1.75
C VAL A 416 -5.66 -2.38 0.78
N ILE A 417 -5.78 -3.44 -0.01
CA ILE A 417 -7.02 -3.79 -0.71
C ILE A 417 -7.72 -4.85 0.14
N ASP A 418 -8.75 -4.42 0.86
CA ASP A 418 -9.41 -5.14 1.95
C ASP A 418 -10.68 -5.86 1.45
N GLY A 419 -10.70 -7.18 1.56
CA GLY A 419 -11.86 -8.03 1.27
C GLY A 419 -12.69 -8.39 2.50
N GLY A 420 -12.32 -7.93 3.70
CA GLY A 420 -12.99 -8.22 4.97
C GLY A 420 -12.29 -9.33 5.76
N GLU A 421 -12.40 -10.58 5.31
CA GLU A 421 -11.79 -11.77 5.95
C GLU A 421 -10.49 -12.24 5.27
N ALA A 422 -10.08 -11.53 4.22
CA ALA A 422 -8.78 -11.63 3.57
C ALA A 422 -8.51 -10.34 2.79
N GLY A 423 -7.29 -10.15 2.31
CA GLY A 423 -6.95 -8.97 1.52
C GLY A 423 -5.56 -9.02 0.93
N LEU A 424 -5.15 -7.91 0.33
CA LEU A 424 -3.84 -7.71 -0.26
C LEU A 424 -3.14 -6.52 0.40
N TYR A 425 -2.02 -6.80 1.06
CA TYR A 425 -1.11 -5.80 1.60
C TYR A 425 -0.15 -5.34 0.49
N LEU A 426 -0.09 -4.03 0.26
CA LEU A 426 0.78 -3.38 -0.72
C LEU A 426 1.68 -2.39 0.00
N ALA A 427 3.00 -2.58 -0.05
CA ALA A 427 3.94 -1.73 0.70
C ALA A 427 5.25 -1.46 -0.02
N CYS A 428 6.02 -0.53 0.52
CA CYS A 428 7.43 -0.36 0.21
C CYS A 428 8.22 -0.36 1.52
N HIS A 429 9.09 -1.36 1.69
CA HIS A 429 9.90 -1.56 2.89
C HIS A 429 11.21 -0.79 2.76
N ASP A 430 11.13 0.54 2.82
CA ASP A 430 12.29 1.43 2.74
C ASP A 430 12.65 2.09 4.08
N GLN A 431 13.83 1.76 4.59
CA GLN A 431 14.38 2.31 5.84
C GLN A 431 14.98 3.70 5.66
N HIS A 432 15.32 4.10 4.43
CA HIS A 432 15.81 5.43 4.11
C HIS A 432 14.67 6.46 4.08
N ARG A 433 13.42 5.99 3.95
CA ARG A 433 12.21 6.82 3.89
C ARG A 433 12.28 7.82 2.74
N SER A 434 12.90 7.41 1.64
CA SER A 434 13.02 8.19 0.41
C SER A 434 11.64 8.46 -0.19
N ARG A 435 11.57 9.41 -1.12
CA ARG A 435 10.33 9.71 -1.83
C ARG A 435 9.84 8.52 -2.65
N LYS A 436 8.54 8.20 -2.56
CA LYS A 436 7.86 7.27 -3.48
C LYS A 436 6.37 7.57 -3.59
N THR A 437 5.79 7.21 -4.72
CA THR A 437 4.36 7.38 -4.96
C THR A 437 3.69 6.03 -5.17
N PHE A 438 2.69 5.74 -4.34
CA PHE A 438 1.77 4.64 -4.56
C PHE A 438 0.65 5.15 -5.46
N ALA A 439 0.38 4.45 -6.56
CA ALA A 439 -0.69 4.79 -7.48
C ALA A 439 -1.65 3.61 -7.61
N ILE A 440 -2.91 3.83 -7.27
CA ILE A 440 -3.99 2.84 -7.43
C ILE A 440 -5.00 3.41 -8.43
N ALA A 441 -5.17 2.73 -9.56
CA ALA A 441 -6.17 3.06 -10.56
C ALA A 441 -7.39 2.16 -10.39
N ASN A 442 -8.58 2.74 -10.49
CA ASN A 442 -9.83 2.00 -10.54
C ASN A 442 -10.26 1.83 -12.00
N ARG A 443 -10.53 0.58 -12.39
CA ARG A 443 -11.04 0.19 -13.70
C ARG A 443 -12.49 -0.26 -13.57
N ASP A 444 -13.10 -0.60 -14.69
CA ASP A 444 -14.52 -0.98 -14.68
C ASP A 444 -14.80 -2.21 -13.80
N SER A 445 -13.84 -3.14 -13.68
CA SER A 445 -14.01 -4.41 -12.95
C SER A 445 -12.85 -4.80 -12.02
N SER A 446 -11.81 -3.97 -11.90
CA SER A 446 -10.61 -4.25 -11.09
C SER A 446 -9.86 -2.99 -10.66
N TYR A 447 -8.89 -3.15 -9.76
CA TYR A 447 -7.88 -2.12 -9.49
C TYR A 447 -6.54 -2.47 -10.17
N ASP A 448 -5.78 -1.45 -10.55
CA ASP A 448 -4.35 -1.59 -10.87
C ASP A 448 -3.53 -0.87 -9.81
N PHE A 449 -2.33 -1.37 -9.51
CA PHE A 449 -1.37 -0.76 -8.60
C PHE A 449 -0.03 -0.52 -9.29
N SER A 450 0.63 0.59 -8.98
CA SER A 450 2.05 0.77 -9.30
C SER A 450 2.78 1.53 -8.19
N LEU A 451 4.07 1.21 -8.02
CA LEU A 451 4.99 2.00 -7.23
C LEU A 451 5.85 2.85 -8.17
N GLU A 452 5.75 4.17 -8.06
CA GLU A 452 6.47 5.15 -8.86
C GLU A 452 7.60 5.78 -8.02
N ASN A 453 8.80 5.83 -8.59
CA ASN A 453 10.03 6.38 -8.00
C ASN A 453 10.62 7.46 -8.91
N GLU A 454 11.36 8.39 -8.33
CA GLU A 454 12.07 9.46 -9.05
C GLU A 454 13.56 9.45 -8.71
N PRO A 455 14.34 8.52 -9.28
CA PRO A 455 15.70 8.26 -8.81
C PRO A 455 16.73 9.35 -9.16
N TYR A 456 16.47 10.17 -10.19
CA TYR A 456 17.43 11.14 -10.74
C TYR A 456 18.85 10.56 -10.95
N CYS A 457 18.92 9.35 -11.51
CA CYS A 457 20.20 8.64 -11.71
C CYS A 457 20.94 9.19 -12.94
N LEU A 458 22.05 9.89 -12.70
CA LEU A 458 22.86 10.55 -13.74
C LEU A 458 23.77 9.56 -14.48
N ASN A 459 24.39 10.02 -15.56
CA ASN A 459 25.41 9.25 -16.27
C ASN A 459 26.54 8.79 -15.34
N GLY A 460 26.92 7.53 -15.44
CA GLY A 460 27.92 6.87 -14.60
C GLY A 460 27.39 6.39 -13.24
N GLN A 461 26.14 6.73 -12.87
CA GLN A 461 25.56 6.36 -11.58
C GLN A 461 24.73 5.07 -11.65
N SER A 462 24.43 4.53 -10.47
CA SER A 462 23.50 3.42 -10.29
C SER A 462 22.51 3.76 -9.18
N TRP A 463 21.28 3.27 -9.32
CA TRP A 463 20.23 3.40 -8.34
C TRP A 463 19.61 2.03 -8.04
N SER A 464 19.16 1.82 -6.81
CA SER A 464 18.43 0.61 -6.42
C SER A 464 17.16 1.00 -5.70
N SER A 465 16.05 0.36 -6.05
CA SER A 465 14.79 0.56 -5.36
C SER A 465 14.82 -0.11 -3.99
N ALA A 466 14.15 0.46 -3.01
CA ALA A 466 13.73 -0.29 -1.85
C ALA A 466 12.76 -1.42 -2.27
N PRO A 467 12.66 -2.52 -1.50
CA PRO A 467 11.73 -3.60 -1.80
C PRO A 467 10.28 -3.10 -1.77
N ALA A 468 9.59 -3.22 -2.90
CA ALA A 468 8.14 -3.16 -2.95
C ALA A 468 7.56 -4.54 -2.62
N VAL A 469 6.46 -4.58 -1.90
CA VAL A 469 5.92 -5.81 -1.31
C VAL A 469 4.46 -5.96 -1.68
N ALA A 470 4.10 -7.16 -2.16
CA ALA A 470 2.72 -7.64 -2.24
C ALA A 470 2.57 -8.88 -1.36
N MET A 471 1.64 -8.86 -0.40
CA MET A 471 1.38 -9.99 0.48
C MET A 471 -0.13 -10.25 0.58
N PRO A 472 -0.62 -11.38 0.04
CA PRO A 472 -1.98 -11.82 0.34
C PRO A 472 -2.05 -12.22 1.82
N TYR A 473 -3.14 -11.87 2.51
CA TYR A 473 -3.33 -12.21 3.92
C TYR A 473 -4.72 -12.74 4.21
N ALA A 474 -4.83 -13.49 5.32
CA ALA A 474 -6.10 -13.95 5.88
C ALA A 474 -6.47 -13.15 7.15
N GLY A 475 -7.76 -13.12 7.46
CA GLY A 475 -8.36 -12.30 8.49
C GLY A 475 -8.52 -10.84 8.05
N THR A 476 -8.61 -9.95 9.03
CA THR A 476 -8.90 -8.53 8.81
C THR A 476 -7.64 -7.73 8.46
N TRP A 477 -7.82 -6.46 8.05
CA TRP A 477 -6.74 -5.50 7.77
C TRP A 477 -5.73 -5.34 8.92
N HIS A 478 -6.09 -5.71 10.15
CA HIS A 478 -5.19 -5.78 11.30
C HIS A 478 -3.96 -6.67 11.03
N THR A 479 -4.08 -7.72 10.22
CA THR A 479 -2.96 -8.56 9.80
C THR A 479 -1.94 -7.76 8.98
N ALA A 480 -2.41 -6.94 8.04
CA ALA A 480 -1.55 -6.06 7.25
C ALA A 480 -0.87 -4.99 8.12
N ALA A 481 -1.61 -4.37 9.05
CA ALA A 481 -1.07 -3.40 10.00
C ALA A 481 0.02 -4.00 10.91
N ARG A 482 -0.23 -5.19 11.48
CA ARG A 482 0.79 -5.93 12.25
C ARG A 482 2.01 -6.28 11.42
N ARG A 483 1.83 -6.67 10.15
CA ARG A 483 2.95 -6.98 9.27
C ARG A 483 3.80 -5.74 9.03
N TYR A 484 3.19 -4.59 8.72
CA TYR A 484 3.93 -3.35 8.55
C TYR A 484 4.67 -2.96 9.83
N ARG A 485 3.98 -3.01 10.97
CA ARG A 485 4.55 -2.76 12.28
C ARG A 485 5.77 -3.65 12.56
N ALA A 486 5.65 -4.96 12.32
CA ALA A 486 6.75 -5.91 12.52
C ALA A 486 7.99 -5.56 11.68
N TRP A 487 7.82 -5.06 10.45
CA TRP A 487 8.95 -4.54 9.67
C TRP A 487 9.51 -3.25 10.26
N THR A 488 8.67 -2.28 10.62
CA THR A 488 9.15 -1.02 11.22
C THR A 488 9.94 -1.23 12.50
N ASP A 489 9.54 -2.18 13.35
CA ASP A 489 10.24 -2.50 14.60
C ASP A 489 11.67 -3.04 14.38
N THR A 490 12.01 -3.49 13.16
CA THR A 490 13.38 -3.95 12.84
C THR A 490 14.39 -2.81 12.70
N TRP A 491 13.94 -1.58 12.45
CA TRP A 491 14.84 -0.45 12.11
C TRP A 491 14.46 0.88 12.76
N LEU A 492 13.17 1.15 12.99
CA LEU A 492 12.68 2.41 13.55
C LEU A 492 12.81 2.41 15.08
N LYS A 493 13.91 2.96 15.58
CA LYS A 493 14.08 3.25 17.01
C LYS A 493 13.38 4.55 17.36
N ARG A 494 12.50 4.50 18.35
CA ARG A 494 11.66 5.64 18.74
C ARG A 494 12.38 6.59 19.67
N ALA A 495 11.97 7.85 19.62
CA ALA A 495 12.41 8.86 20.55
C ALA A 495 12.04 8.50 22.00
N PRO A 496 12.92 8.75 22.98
CA PRO A 496 12.56 8.70 24.40
C PRO A 496 11.38 9.63 24.68
N MET A 497 10.44 9.17 25.51
CA MET A 497 9.23 9.92 25.85
C MET A 497 9.24 10.26 27.34
N PRO A 498 9.27 11.55 27.71
CA PRO A 498 9.18 11.95 29.11
C PRO A 498 7.89 11.46 29.76
N GLU A 499 7.97 11.09 31.04
CA GLU A 499 6.85 10.48 31.77
C GLU A 499 5.62 11.40 31.80
N TRP A 500 5.83 12.71 31.91
CA TRP A 500 4.75 13.69 31.93
C TRP A 500 3.93 13.68 30.62
N VAL A 501 4.56 13.45 29.47
CA VAL A 501 3.85 13.32 28.17
C VAL A 501 3.01 12.05 28.15
N ARG A 502 3.59 10.95 28.64
CA ARG A 502 2.97 9.62 28.58
C ARG A 502 1.84 9.46 29.59
N ARG A 503 2.03 9.87 30.85
CA ARG A 503 1.18 9.49 31.99
C ARG A 503 0.43 10.62 32.66
N GLU A 504 0.92 11.85 32.58
CA GLU A 504 0.33 12.97 33.32
C GLU A 504 -0.58 13.79 32.40
N ASN A 505 -0.10 14.12 31.21
CA ASN A 505 -0.78 14.93 30.20
C ASN A 505 -2.19 14.40 29.86
N ALA A 506 -3.23 15.10 30.30
CA ALA A 506 -4.62 14.90 29.88
C ALA A 506 -4.94 15.63 28.56
N GLY A 507 -4.30 16.78 28.35
CA GLY A 507 -4.57 17.62 27.20
C GLY A 507 -3.80 18.95 27.16
N TRP A 508 -4.04 19.66 26.08
CA TRP A 508 -3.33 20.84 25.63
C TRP A 508 -4.28 22.02 25.48
N PHE A 509 -3.91 23.18 26.03
CA PHE A 509 -4.55 24.45 25.71
C PHE A 509 -3.62 25.26 24.81
N LEU A 510 -3.96 25.36 23.52
CA LEU A 510 -3.25 26.23 22.59
C LEU A 510 -3.74 27.67 22.80
N CYS A 511 -2.81 28.57 23.10
CA CYS A 511 -3.12 29.95 23.39
C CYS A 511 -2.23 30.86 22.53
N ILE A 512 -2.86 31.60 21.62
CA ILE A 512 -2.19 32.68 20.90
C ILE A 512 -2.14 33.91 21.82
N LEU A 513 -0.94 34.40 22.13
CA LEU A 513 -0.73 35.57 22.98
C LEU A 513 -0.87 36.88 22.19
N LYS A 514 -0.28 36.91 21.00
CA LYS A 514 -0.37 38.03 20.05
C LYS A 514 -0.67 37.53 18.64
N GLN A 515 -1.66 38.12 18.00
CA GLN A 515 -2.05 37.77 16.63
C GLN A 515 -1.25 38.48 15.55
N GLN A 516 -1.36 37.99 14.31
CA GLN A 516 -0.70 38.47 13.10
C GLN A 516 -1.00 39.95 12.78
N ASN A 517 -2.20 40.42 13.15
CA ASN A 517 -2.63 41.82 13.03
C ASN A 517 -2.12 42.71 14.19
N GLY A 518 -1.43 42.13 15.18
CA GLY A 518 -0.88 42.82 16.34
C GLY A 518 -1.77 42.82 17.58
N ASP A 519 -2.99 42.27 17.51
CA ASP A 519 -3.89 42.19 18.67
C ASP A 519 -3.24 41.42 19.82
N LEU A 520 -3.27 42.02 21.01
CA LEU A 520 -2.76 41.42 22.25
C LEU A 520 -3.89 40.71 22.96
N MET A 521 -3.89 39.38 22.89
CA MET A 521 -4.86 38.50 23.54
C MET A 521 -4.51 38.27 25.01
N PHE A 522 -3.22 38.04 25.29
CA PHE A 522 -2.69 37.86 26.64
C PHE A 522 -1.26 38.41 26.74
N ARG A 523 -0.91 39.00 27.88
CA ARG A 523 0.48 39.38 28.21
C ARG A 523 1.15 38.32 29.08
N TYR A 524 2.47 38.38 29.20
CA TYR A 524 3.22 37.39 29.97
C TYR A 524 2.82 37.36 31.45
N HIS A 525 2.56 38.53 32.06
CA HIS A 525 2.09 38.57 33.45
C HIS A 525 0.69 37.96 33.65
N GLU A 526 -0.10 37.80 32.57
CA GLU A 526 -1.44 37.20 32.59
C GLU A 526 -1.41 35.67 32.41
N LEU A 527 -0.23 35.02 32.31
CA LEU A 527 -0.18 33.56 32.16
C LEU A 527 -0.78 32.79 33.35
N ASP A 528 -0.89 33.40 34.53
CA ASP A 528 -1.65 32.85 35.65
C ASP A 528 -3.16 32.71 35.32
N ARG A 529 -3.74 33.69 34.61
CA ARG A 529 -5.12 33.62 34.10
C ARG A 529 -5.25 32.55 33.01
N VAL A 530 -4.24 32.39 32.16
CA VAL A 530 -4.22 31.31 31.14
C VAL A 530 -4.20 29.94 31.82
N ALA A 531 -3.46 29.79 32.92
CA ALA A 531 -3.47 28.57 33.72
C ALA A 531 -4.82 28.33 34.42
N ASP A 532 -5.50 29.38 34.91
CA ASP A 532 -6.87 29.26 35.46
C ASP A 532 -7.87 28.75 34.42
N ILE A 533 -7.75 29.23 33.17
CA ILE A 533 -8.55 28.73 32.06
C ILE A 533 -8.26 27.25 31.83
N ALA A 534 -6.98 26.85 31.76
CA ALA A 534 -6.61 25.45 31.57
C ALA A 534 -7.13 24.55 32.70
N ASP A 535 -7.06 24.99 33.96
CA ASP A 535 -7.64 24.28 35.12
C ASP A 535 -9.15 24.06 34.97
N LYS A 536 -9.85 25.07 34.46
CA LYS A 536 -11.29 24.96 34.18
C LYS A 536 -11.60 23.86 33.17
N TRP A 537 -10.70 23.54 32.26
CA TRP A 537 -10.91 22.47 31.28
C TRP A 537 -10.21 21.15 31.66
N GLY A 538 -9.46 21.13 32.77
CA GLY A 538 -8.66 19.97 33.18
C GLY A 538 -7.46 19.70 32.28
N LEU A 539 -6.90 20.73 31.63
CA LEU A 539 -5.78 20.62 30.68
C LEU A 539 -4.45 20.95 31.35
N ASP A 540 -3.40 20.19 31.07
CA ASP A 540 -2.13 20.25 31.81
C ASP A 540 -1.03 21.03 31.09
N VAL A 541 -1.15 21.18 29.77
CA VAL A 541 -0.11 21.79 28.94
C VAL A 541 -0.61 23.08 28.32
N LEU A 542 0.17 24.16 28.45
CA LEU A 542 -0.05 25.43 27.77
C LEU A 542 0.85 25.52 26.54
N GLY A 543 0.25 25.62 25.36
CA GLY A 543 0.93 25.90 24.11
C GLY A 543 0.93 27.39 23.81
N LEU A 544 2.06 28.07 23.99
CA LEU A 544 2.16 29.51 23.78
C LEU A 544 2.53 29.80 22.32
N PHE A 545 1.55 30.25 21.56
CA PHE A 545 1.69 30.69 20.18
C PHE A 545 1.72 32.22 20.12
N GLY A 546 2.36 32.78 19.09
CA GLY A 546 2.48 34.23 18.96
C GLY A 546 3.15 34.90 20.16
N TRP A 547 4.06 34.20 20.83
CA TRP A 547 4.74 34.68 22.04
C TRP A 547 5.85 35.70 21.74
N ALA A 548 6.23 35.88 20.48
CA ALA A 548 7.28 36.80 20.04
C ALA A 548 6.73 38.13 19.49
N GLN A 549 7.62 39.08 19.21
CA GLN A 549 7.31 40.42 18.70
C GLN A 549 6.44 40.42 17.44
N GLY A 550 6.67 39.51 16.49
CA GLY A 550 5.88 39.42 15.26
C GLY A 550 4.44 38.95 15.48
N GLY A 551 4.14 38.30 16.61
CA GLY A 551 2.90 37.57 16.81
C GLY A 551 2.92 36.20 16.10
N HIS A 552 1.74 35.58 15.94
CA HIS A 552 1.61 34.31 15.23
C HIS A 552 1.59 34.51 13.69
N ASP A 553 2.22 33.60 12.96
CA ASP A 553 2.36 33.60 11.49
C ASP A 553 2.97 34.89 10.93
N ARG A 554 4.06 35.36 11.54
CA ARG A 554 4.82 36.55 11.11
C ARG A 554 6.26 36.56 11.63
N ASP A 555 7.15 37.23 10.91
CA ASP A 555 8.57 37.44 11.25
C ASP A 555 9.38 36.15 11.40
N TYR A 556 8.93 35.01 10.87
CA TYR A 556 9.68 33.76 10.96
C TYR A 556 11.04 33.86 10.24
N PRO A 557 12.13 33.31 10.78
CA PRO A 557 12.28 32.59 12.06
C PRO A 557 12.73 33.49 13.24
N ASP A 558 12.44 34.79 13.26
CA ASP A 558 12.83 35.73 14.31
C ASP A 558 11.83 35.73 15.49
N TYR A 559 12.11 34.92 16.51
CA TYR A 559 11.28 34.80 17.73
C TYR A 559 11.87 35.57 18.92
N VAL A 560 11.74 36.89 18.93
CA VAL A 560 12.20 37.74 20.04
C VAL A 560 11.05 38.00 21.03
N PRO A 561 11.19 37.78 22.36
CA PRO A 561 10.17 38.18 23.33
C PRO A 561 9.76 39.65 23.18
N ASP A 562 8.46 39.93 23.23
CA ASP A 562 7.90 41.27 22.98
C ASP A 562 7.93 42.14 24.25
N PRO A 563 8.62 43.29 24.24
CA PRO A 563 8.55 44.26 25.34
C PRO A 563 7.13 44.70 25.68
N LYS A 564 6.21 44.76 24.70
CA LYS A 564 4.80 45.10 24.93
C LYS A 564 4.03 44.04 25.74
N MET A 565 4.54 42.79 25.75
CA MET A 565 3.99 41.70 26.55
C MET A 565 4.71 41.52 27.90
N GLY A 566 5.87 42.18 28.09
CA GLY A 566 6.67 42.15 29.33
C GLY A 566 8.16 41.84 29.11
N GLY A 567 8.58 41.46 27.89
CA GLY A 567 9.97 41.12 27.58
C GLY A 567 10.42 39.76 28.12
N SER A 568 11.70 39.44 27.92
CA SER A 568 12.26 38.10 28.19
C SER A 568 12.23 37.70 29.66
N GLU A 569 12.56 38.64 30.57
CA GLU A 569 12.60 38.35 32.01
C GLU A 569 11.21 38.02 32.56
N GLU A 570 10.19 38.77 32.16
CA GLU A 570 8.82 38.48 32.59
C GLU A 570 8.30 37.17 31.98
N LEU A 571 8.61 36.88 30.70
CA LEU A 571 8.23 35.59 30.10
C LEU A 571 8.82 34.42 30.89
N GLN A 572 10.11 34.47 31.23
CA GLN A 572 10.76 33.46 32.07
C GLN A 572 10.12 33.35 33.46
N ALA A 573 9.82 34.48 34.10
CA ALA A 573 9.18 34.51 35.41
C ALA A 573 7.77 33.89 35.35
N ALA A 574 6.99 34.23 34.33
CA ALA A 574 5.63 33.74 34.12
C ALA A 574 5.60 32.24 33.83
N ILE A 575 6.51 31.71 32.99
CA ILE A 575 6.65 30.27 32.75
C ILE A 575 6.91 29.54 34.07
N LYS A 576 7.82 30.05 34.91
CA LYS A 576 8.10 29.48 36.24
C LYS A 576 6.88 29.51 37.17
N ARG A 577 6.07 30.57 37.14
CA ARG A 577 4.83 30.65 37.94
C ARG A 577 3.82 29.58 37.53
N VAL A 578 3.61 29.42 36.22
CA VAL A 578 2.74 28.36 35.67
C VAL A 578 3.25 26.96 36.05
N GLN A 579 4.55 26.71 35.93
CA GLN A 579 5.15 25.42 36.30
C GLN A 579 5.03 25.10 37.79
N LYS A 580 5.10 26.10 38.69
CA LYS A 580 4.85 25.91 40.14
C LYS A 580 3.42 25.44 40.44
N ARG A 581 2.47 25.65 39.53
CA ARG A 581 1.10 25.12 39.61
C ARG A 581 0.95 23.69 39.07
N GLY A 582 2.06 23.05 38.65
CA GLY A 582 2.05 21.70 38.09
C GLY A 582 1.76 21.62 36.59
N LYS A 583 1.65 22.76 35.89
CA LYS A 583 1.43 22.81 34.44
C LYS A 583 2.74 22.70 33.65
N LYS A 584 2.63 22.31 32.39
CA LYS A 584 3.73 22.31 31.41
C LYS A 584 3.56 23.44 30.43
N VAL A 585 4.67 24.03 29.98
CA VAL A 585 4.66 25.11 28.98
C VAL A 585 5.47 24.71 27.76
N MET A 586 4.86 24.82 26.59
CA MET A 586 5.54 24.62 25.32
C MET A 586 5.45 25.88 24.47
N LEU A 587 6.57 26.29 23.89
CA LEU A 587 6.63 27.43 22.97
C LEU A 587 6.41 26.96 21.53
N TYR A 588 6.06 27.89 20.67
CA TYR A 588 5.90 27.68 19.23
C TYR A 588 7.05 28.28 18.42
N ALA A 589 7.56 27.52 17.46
CA ALA A 589 8.34 28.02 16.34
C ALA A 589 7.93 27.29 15.06
N ASN A 590 8.15 27.87 13.89
CA ASN A 590 7.94 27.20 12.62
C ASN A 590 9.22 26.48 12.18
N GLY A 591 9.10 25.21 11.80
CA GLY A 591 10.24 24.36 11.41
C GLY A 591 10.65 24.51 9.94
N GLN A 592 9.85 25.15 9.08
CA GLN A 592 10.03 25.15 7.63
C GLN A 592 9.96 26.54 6.98
N LEU A 593 9.16 27.46 7.50
CA LEU A 593 8.84 28.73 6.85
C LEU A 593 9.78 29.86 7.27
N LEU A 594 10.19 30.67 6.31
CA LEU A 594 10.91 31.92 6.49
C LEU A 594 10.07 33.06 5.93
N ASP A 595 9.65 34.00 6.77
CA ASP A 595 8.98 35.22 6.34
C ASP A 595 9.97 36.03 5.49
N THR A 596 9.60 36.31 4.23
CA THR A 596 10.49 37.01 3.30
C THR A 596 10.74 38.47 3.72
N ALA A 597 9.91 39.02 4.62
CA ALA A 597 10.11 40.33 5.22
C ALA A 597 11.03 40.32 6.45
N SER A 598 11.36 39.16 7.01
CA SER A 598 12.19 39.06 8.22
C SER A 598 13.64 39.52 8.01
N ALA A 599 14.26 40.07 9.06
CA ALA A 599 15.67 40.45 9.02
C ALA A 599 16.58 39.24 8.76
N PHE A 600 16.22 38.07 9.32
CA PHE A 600 16.93 36.83 9.04
C PHE A 600 16.88 36.46 7.56
N TYR A 601 15.72 36.51 6.90
CA TYR A 601 15.61 36.18 5.47
C TYR A 601 16.42 37.14 4.59
N GLN A 602 16.37 38.44 4.87
CA GLN A 602 17.15 39.43 4.12
C GLN A 602 18.67 39.17 4.19
N LYS A 603 19.14 38.56 5.28
CA LYS A 603 20.57 38.24 5.47
C LYS A 603 20.96 36.83 5.00
N HIS A 604 20.10 35.84 5.24
CA HIS A 604 20.44 34.40 5.13
C HIS A 604 19.46 33.60 4.26
N GLY A 605 18.50 34.24 3.60
CA GLY A 605 17.46 33.58 2.81
C GLY A 605 18.04 32.65 1.74
N VAL A 606 19.02 33.12 0.97
CA VAL A 606 19.68 32.32 -0.09
C VAL A 606 20.29 31.02 0.46
N GLU A 607 20.93 31.09 1.63
CA GLU A 607 21.60 29.95 2.28
C GLU A 607 20.61 28.95 2.89
N CYS A 608 19.33 29.33 3.06
CA CYS A 608 18.32 28.51 3.74
C CYS A 608 17.24 27.98 2.80
N THR A 609 16.89 28.71 1.75
CA THR A 609 15.67 28.49 0.97
C THR A 609 15.81 27.41 -0.10
N SER A 610 14.85 26.49 -0.14
CA SER A 610 14.69 25.55 -1.25
C SER A 610 14.28 26.29 -2.52
N LEU A 611 14.95 25.97 -3.62
CA LEU A 611 14.64 26.52 -4.94
C LEU A 611 14.00 25.47 -5.85
N GLN A 612 13.07 25.94 -6.68
CA GLN A 612 12.45 25.22 -7.79
C GLN A 612 13.43 25.06 -8.97
N PRO A 613 13.10 24.23 -9.98
CA PRO A 613 13.91 24.08 -11.19
C PRO A 613 14.22 25.40 -11.92
N ASP A 614 13.32 26.38 -11.89
CA ASP A 614 13.49 27.68 -12.54
C ASP A 614 14.33 28.67 -11.71
N GLY A 615 14.77 28.27 -10.52
CA GLY A 615 15.54 29.10 -9.60
C GLY A 615 14.69 29.92 -8.64
N GLU A 616 13.36 29.89 -8.75
CA GLU A 616 12.47 30.62 -7.84
C GLU A 616 12.32 29.88 -6.50
N PRO A 617 12.23 30.59 -5.38
CA PRO A 617 11.87 30.00 -4.09
C PRO A 617 10.55 29.24 -4.15
N TYR A 618 10.47 28.11 -3.46
CA TYR A 618 9.17 27.62 -3.02
C TYR A 618 8.59 28.61 -2.02
N ALA A 619 7.38 29.10 -2.29
CA ALA A 619 6.72 30.08 -1.45
C ALA A 619 5.30 29.67 -1.07
N ASP A 620 4.90 29.99 0.16
CA ASP A 620 3.56 29.81 0.70
C ASP A 620 3.04 31.15 1.23
N ARG A 621 1.70 31.31 1.29
CA ARG A 621 1.06 32.52 1.83
C ARG A 621 0.07 32.12 2.91
N TYR A 622 0.21 32.71 4.11
CA TYR A 622 -0.65 32.40 5.25
C TYR A 622 -1.17 33.69 5.88
N ASN A 623 -2.45 33.99 5.64
CA ASN A 623 -3.11 35.17 6.18
C ASN A 623 -4.24 34.79 7.13
N LYS A 624 -4.23 35.33 8.35
CA LYS A 624 -5.24 35.08 9.39
C LYS A 624 -6.44 36.03 9.29
N PHE A 625 -6.29 37.20 8.66
CA PHE A 625 -7.32 38.23 8.61
C PHE A 625 -7.54 38.78 7.19
N LYS A 626 -8.79 39.00 6.80
CA LYS A 626 -9.15 39.55 5.48
C LYS A 626 -8.64 40.98 5.32
N SER A 627 -8.58 41.72 6.42
CA SER A 627 -8.14 43.12 6.47
C SER A 627 -6.63 43.33 6.42
N THR A 628 -5.81 42.27 6.58
CA THR A 628 -4.34 42.38 6.58
C THR A 628 -3.71 41.87 5.28
N PRO A 629 -2.55 42.39 4.86
CA PRO A 629 -1.80 41.84 3.72
C PRO A 629 -1.38 40.39 3.95
N ASP A 630 -1.27 39.62 2.88
CA ASP A 630 -0.77 38.24 2.92
C ASP A 630 0.76 38.23 3.13
N PRO A 631 1.28 37.72 4.26
CA PRO A 631 2.71 37.47 4.37
C PRO A 631 3.10 36.31 3.45
N THR A 632 4.26 36.47 2.82
CA THR A 632 4.85 35.46 1.94
C THR A 632 5.99 34.79 2.67
N PHE A 633 5.98 33.46 2.68
CA PHE A 633 7.00 32.65 3.32
C PHE A 633 7.75 31.85 2.28
N ALA A 634 9.07 31.91 2.28
CA ALA A 634 9.90 30.95 1.58
C ALA A 634 9.99 29.64 2.38
N ARG A 635 10.09 28.50 1.71
CA ARG A 635 10.34 27.21 2.36
C ARG A 635 11.82 26.91 2.50
N ALA A 636 12.22 26.49 3.69
CA ALA A 636 13.56 26.06 3.99
C ALA A 636 13.89 24.72 3.30
N CYS A 637 15.16 24.57 2.93
CA CYS A 637 15.77 23.30 2.58
C CYS A 637 16.26 22.61 3.85
N PHE A 638 15.79 21.39 4.15
CA PHE A 638 16.31 20.64 5.30
C PHE A 638 17.71 20.07 5.07
N GLY A 639 18.25 20.19 3.85
CA GLY A 639 19.67 19.97 3.58
C GLY A 639 20.55 21.19 3.90
N SER A 640 19.98 22.35 4.23
CA SER A 640 20.76 23.55 4.58
C SER A 640 21.32 23.48 6.00
N GLU A 641 22.64 23.58 6.12
CA GLU A 641 23.32 23.67 7.41
C GLU A 641 22.96 24.97 8.14
N LYS A 642 22.78 26.08 7.41
CA LYS A 642 22.40 27.36 8.01
C LYS A 642 20.99 27.30 8.63
N TRP A 643 20.06 26.62 7.98
CA TRP A 643 18.73 26.38 8.53
C TRP A 643 18.77 25.48 9.76
N TYR A 644 19.55 24.39 9.72
CA TYR A 644 19.77 23.53 10.88
C TYR A 644 20.27 24.32 12.09
N GLN A 645 21.30 25.16 11.92
CA GLN A 645 21.84 26.00 12.98
C GLN A 645 20.76 26.91 13.57
N ARG A 646 19.96 27.56 12.73
CA ARG A 646 18.88 28.43 13.20
C ARG A 646 17.83 27.68 14.02
N LEU A 647 17.44 26.47 13.59
CA LEU A 647 16.50 25.66 14.34
C LEU A 647 17.07 25.27 15.71
N VAL A 648 18.36 24.89 15.80
CA VAL A 648 19.02 24.60 17.08
C VAL A 648 19.02 25.84 17.99
N GLU A 649 19.34 27.03 17.47
CA GLU A 649 19.28 28.28 18.23
C GLU A 649 17.90 28.52 18.85
N LEU A 650 16.82 28.29 18.10
CA LEU A 650 15.44 28.44 18.59
C LEU A 650 15.11 27.43 19.70
N GLY A 651 15.57 26.19 19.57
CA GLY A 651 15.38 25.16 20.59
C GLY A 651 16.14 25.47 21.87
N VAL A 652 17.38 25.95 21.76
CA VAL A 652 18.18 26.43 22.90
C VAL A 652 17.52 27.65 23.55
N GLN A 653 17.01 28.60 22.76
CA GLN A 653 16.28 29.75 23.28
C GLN A 653 15.05 29.32 24.09
N ALA A 654 14.26 28.36 23.60
CA ALA A 654 13.11 27.84 24.34
C ALA A 654 13.51 27.18 25.67
N GLN A 655 14.63 26.45 25.69
CA GLN A 655 15.18 25.87 26.92
C GLN A 655 15.65 26.95 27.90
N ASP A 656 16.30 28.01 27.42
CA ASP A 656 16.78 29.14 28.23
C ASP A 656 15.63 29.99 28.79
N LEU A 657 14.52 30.09 28.05
CA LEU A 657 13.28 30.67 28.53
C LEU A 657 12.58 29.81 29.61
N GLY A 658 13.03 28.57 29.82
CA GLY A 658 12.54 27.66 30.84
C GLY A 658 11.36 26.78 30.40
N ALA A 659 11.01 26.77 29.10
CA ALA A 659 9.92 25.94 28.58
C ALA A 659 10.19 24.44 28.78
N ASP A 660 9.13 23.64 28.93
CA ASP A 660 9.21 22.18 28.99
C ASP A 660 9.37 21.55 27.60
N GLY A 661 9.01 22.29 26.55
CA GLY A 661 9.16 21.85 25.17
C GLY A 661 8.98 22.96 24.13
N LEU A 662 9.19 22.59 22.87
CA LEU A 662 9.00 23.42 21.70
C LEU A 662 8.26 22.63 20.63
N ILE A 663 7.22 23.21 20.04
CA ILE A 663 6.69 22.75 18.77
C ILE A 663 7.47 23.41 17.63
N TYR A 664 8.03 22.60 16.73
CA TYR A 664 8.42 23.05 15.40
C TYR A 664 7.31 22.70 14.44
N ASP A 665 6.60 23.72 13.98
CA ASP A 665 5.48 23.56 13.08
C ASP A 665 5.93 23.00 11.72
N GLN A 666 5.02 22.28 11.05
CA GLN A 666 5.15 21.87 9.65
C GLN A 666 6.26 20.88 9.27
N PHE A 667 6.96 20.19 10.18
CA PHE A 667 7.85 19.08 9.75
C PHE A 667 7.07 17.91 9.11
N GLY A 668 5.82 17.68 9.51
CA GLY A 668 4.98 16.61 8.97
C GLY A 668 4.02 17.01 7.84
N ILE A 669 3.79 18.30 7.59
CA ILE A 669 2.79 18.76 6.59
C ILE A 669 3.32 18.63 5.15
N GLY A 670 4.57 19.03 4.92
CA GLY A 670 5.18 19.09 3.61
C GLY A 670 5.34 17.70 3.00
N GLY A 671 4.71 17.50 1.83
CA GLY A 671 5.02 16.37 0.97
C GLY A 671 6.47 16.41 0.50
N PRO A 672 7.03 15.27 0.07
CA PRO A 672 8.42 15.22 -0.35
C PRO A 672 8.60 16.06 -1.61
N GLY A 673 9.65 16.87 -1.61
CA GLY A 673 9.99 17.75 -2.72
C GLY A 673 11.50 17.94 -2.82
N PHE A 674 11.89 18.54 -3.94
CA PHE A 674 13.28 18.69 -4.32
C PHE A 674 13.79 20.10 -4.05
N CYS A 675 15.09 20.22 -3.81
CA CYS A 675 15.80 21.49 -3.82
C CYS A 675 16.82 21.51 -4.96
N TYR A 676 16.89 22.65 -5.66
CA TYR A 676 17.83 22.94 -6.75
C TYR A 676 18.85 24.03 -6.37
N ASN A 677 18.95 24.40 -5.09
CA ASN A 677 19.86 25.43 -4.62
C ASN A 677 21.31 24.90 -4.53
N GLU A 678 22.24 25.55 -5.24
CA GLU A 678 23.66 25.17 -5.27
C GLU A 678 24.41 25.50 -3.97
N SER A 679 23.90 26.42 -3.16
CA SER A 679 24.59 26.89 -1.96
C SER A 679 24.58 25.91 -0.78
N HIS A 680 23.76 24.85 -0.84
CA HIS A 680 23.50 23.97 0.32
C HIS A 680 24.42 22.76 0.43
N GLY A 681 25.38 22.58 -0.49
CA GLY A 681 26.37 21.50 -0.41
C GLY A 681 25.84 20.08 -0.69
N HIS A 682 24.59 19.95 -1.15
CA HIS A 682 24.01 18.69 -1.63
C HIS A 682 23.92 18.65 -3.17
N ALA A 683 23.82 17.45 -3.75
CA ALA A 683 23.61 17.26 -5.20
C ALA A 683 22.26 17.86 -5.68
N LYS A 684 22.09 18.07 -6.99
CA LYS A 684 20.84 18.59 -7.57
C LYS A 684 20.19 17.61 -8.55
N PRO A 685 18.86 17.42 -8.48
CA PRO A 685 18.02 17.78 -7.34
C PRO A 685 18.35 16.94 -6.11
N ASN A 686 18.08 17.46 -4.92
CA ASN A 686 18.12 16.70 -3.68
C ASN A 686 16.73 16.58 -3.06
N GLU A 687 16.39 15.44 -2.46
CA GLU A 687 15.15 15.21 -1.71
C GLU A 687 15.12 15.95 -0.36
N ALA A 688 15.11 17.29 -0.43
CA ALA A 688 15.19 18.18 0.73
C ALA A 688 14.09 17.89 1.76
N TRP A 689 12.88 17.51 1.32
CA TRP A 689 11.76 17.22 2.22
C TRP A 689 11.44 15.72 2.34
N ALA A 690 12.38 14.83 2.03
CA ALA A 690 12.28 13.41 2.38
C ALA A 690 13.49 12.99 3.22
N GLU A 691 14.56 12.50 2.60
CA GLU A 691 15.72 11.99 3.33
C GLU A 691 16.39 13.07 4.20
N CYS A 692 16.61 14.28 3.66
CA CYS A 692 17.24 15.37 4.41
C CYS A 692 16.41 15.82 5.61
N ARG A 693 15.07 15.71 5.54
CA ARG A 693 14.19 15.97 6.68
C ARG A 693 14.56 15.10 7.88
N PHE A 694 14.62 13.78 7.69
CA PHE A 694 14.91 12.83 8.77
C PHE A 694 16.33 12.96 9.31
N GLN A 695 17.30 13.30 8.45
CA GLN A 695 18.66 13.59 8.89
C GLN A 695 18.72 14.85 9.77
N LEU A 696 18.03 15.92 9.36
CA LEU A 696 17.95 17.16 10.11
C LEU A 696 17.22 16.99 11.44
N THR A 697 16.04 16.36 11.44
CA THR A 697 15.22 16.21 12.67
C THR A 697 15.91 15.34 13.70
N LYS A 698 16.63 14.30 13.27
CA LYS A 698 17.47 13.50 14.15
C LYS A 698 18.57 14.35 14.80
N ARG A 699 19.40 15.04 13.99
CA ARG A 699 20.47 15.91 14.49
C ARG A 699 19.95 17.00 15.44
N LEU A 700 18.79 17.57 15.11
CA LEU A 700 18.16 18.63 15.89
C LEU A 700 17.72 18.11 17.26
N THR A 701 16.96 17.03 17.29
CA THR A 701 16.41 16.49 18.54
C THR A 701 17.50 15.88 19.43
N GLU A 702 18.55 15.28 18.86
CA GLU A 702 19.74 14.84 19.59
C GLU A 702 20.46 16.02 20.26
N ALA A 703 20.68 17.13 19.54
CA ALA A 703 21.32 18.32 20.10
C ALA A 703 20.54 18.94 21.26
N LEU A 704 19.21 19.04 21.13
CA LEU A 704 18.35 19.61 22.18
C LEU A 704 18.26 18.70 23.42
N ARG A 705 18.16 17.38 23.22
CA ARG A 705 18.13 16.41 24.34
C ARG A 705 19.47 16.30 25.06
N ALA A 706 20.59 16.46 24.35
CA ALA A 706 21.91 16.49 24.97
C ALA A 706 22.04 17.63 26.00
N ARG A 707 21.36 18.76 25.76
CA ARG A 707 21.31 19.89 26.69
C ARG A 707 20.29 19.68 27.82
N ARG A 708 19.08 19.19 27.50
CA ARG A 708 18.03 18.90 28.49
C ARG A 708 17.25 17.63 28.09
N PRO A 709 17.55 16.46 28.71
CA PRO A 709 16.96 15.17 28.30
C PRO A 709 15.44 15.11 28.34
N ASP A 710 14.81 15.83 29.29
CA ASP A 710 13.35 15.86 29.44
C ASP A 710 12.64 16.89 28.54
N PHE A 711 13.39 17.64 27.72
CA PHE A 711 12.82 18.64 26.83
C PHE A 711 12.09 17.99 25.66
N VAL A 712 10.81 18.33 25.50
CA VAL A 712 9.96 17.73 24.47
C VAL A 712 10.02 18.55 23.19
N VAL A 713 10.23 17.85 22.07
CA VAL A 713 10.07 18.43 20.74
C VAL A 713 8.81 17.84 20.12
N MET A 714 7.95 18.71 19.62
CA MET A 714 6.67 18.39 18.98
C MET A 714 6.66 18.92 17.54
N THR A 715 5.85 18.32 16.68
CA THR A 715 5.57 18.81 15.33
C THR A 715 4.12 18.58 14.97
N GLU A 716 3.63 19.38 14.01
CA GLU A 716 2.37 19.14 13.31
C GLU A 716 2.47 17.92 12.38
N TRP A 717 1.34 17.20 12.27
CA TRP A 717 1.12 15.99 11.47
C TRP A 717 1.94 14.77 11.91
N VAL A 718 1.45 13.59 11.55
CA VAL A 718 2.13 12.33 11.85
C VAL A 718 2.67 11.69 10.58
N ILE A 719 3.92 11.25 10.66
CA ILE A 719 4.59 10.40 9.68
C ILE A 719 5.35 9.39 10.52
N ASP A 720 5.23 8.10 10.20
CA ASP A 720 5.90 7.02 10.91
C ASP A 720 7.40 7.29 11.19
N GLY A 721 8.13 7.79 10.19
CA GLY A 721 9.55 8.06 10.25
C GLY A 721 9.91 9.18 11.23
N LEU A 722 8.99 10.13 11.47
CA LEU A 722 9.20 11.21 12.44
C LEU A 722 9.06 10.72 13.89
N MET A 723 8.44 9.56 14.12
CA MET A 723 8.37 8.95 15.46
C MET A 723 9.75 8.52 16.00
N ALA A 724 10.77 8.46 15.14
CA ALA A 724 12.15 8.27 15.58
C ALA A 724 12.67 9.48 16.38
N ASP A 725 12.21 10.68 16.03
CA ASP A 725 12.79 11.94 16.50
C ASP A 725 11.84 12.70 17.43
N PHE A 726 10.53 12.60 17.23
CA PHE A 726 9.50 13.31 17.99
C PHE A 726 8.67 12.35 18.87
N SER A 727 8.39 12.78 20.10
CA SER A 727 7.69 11.95 21.11
C SER A 727 6.26 12.43 21.40
N TYR A 728 5.88 13.59 20.85
CA TYR A 728 4.56 14.20 21.01
C TYR A 728 4.19 14.93 19.72
N PHE A 729 2.96 14.78 19.23
CA PHE A 729 2.54 15.34 17.95
C PHE A 729 1.33 16.26 18.11
N HIS A 730 1.35 17.40 17.41
CA HIS A 730 0.17 18.23 17.25
C HIS A 730 -0.69 17.59 16.18
N GLY A 731 -1.91 17.19 16.55
CA GLY A 731 -2.84 16.59 15.60
C GLY A 731 -3.07 17.56 14.44
N CYS A 732 -3.04 17.06 13.22
CA CYS A 732 -3.54 17.80 12.06
C CYS A 732 -3.91 16.82 10.95
N GLY A 733 -4.98 17.13 10.24
CA GLY A 733 -5.52 16.31 9.17
C GLY A 733 -6.71 15.45 9.57
N ASN A 734 -7.25 14.77 8.58
CA ASN A 734 -8.40 13.88 8.74
C ASN A 734 -8.12 12.81 9.80
N GLY A 735 -9.11 12.55 10.64
CA GLY A 735 -8.97 11.68 11.80
C GLY A 735 -8.60 12.41 13.10
N PHE A 736 -7.80 13.49 13.04
CA PHE A 736 -7.49 14.31 14.23
C PHE A 736 -8.54 15.36 14.54
N TYR A 737 -9.09 15.99 13.50
CA TYR A 737 -10.20 16.95 13.67
C TYR A 737 -11.46 16.24 14.18
N PRO A 738 -12.30 16.92 14.97
CA PRO A 738 -13.62 16.42 15.34
C PRO A 738 -14.45 15.96 14.13
N PHE A 739 -14.91 14.70 14.12
CA PHE A 739 -15.78 14.11 13.11
C PHE A 739 -16.74 13.10 13.74
N LEU A 740 -17.88 12.85 13.08
CA LEU A 740 -18.79 11.78 13.46
C LEU A 740 -18.49 10.51 12.65
N PRO A 741 -18.36 9.33 13.29
CA PRO A 741 -17.96 8.09 12.62
C PRO A 741 -19.17 7.43 11.92
N THR A 742 -19.75 8.12 10.94
CA THR A 742 -20.86 7.58 10.14
C THR A 742 -20.36 6.60 9.09
N PRO A 743 -21.21 5.67 8.58
CA PRO A 743 -20.80 4.75 7.51
C PRO A 743 -20.32 5.42 6.22
N GLN A 744 -20.72 6.68 5.99
CA GLN A 744 -20.31 7.47 4.82
C GLN A 744 -18.97 8.18 5.03
N GLN A 745 -18.50 8.31 6.28
CA GLN A 745 -17.26 9.01 6.58
C GLN A 745 -16.06 8.15 6.23
N LYS A 746 -15.12 8.73 5.47
CA LYS A 746 -13.92 8.02 5.00
C LYS A 746 -12.77 8.02 6.01
N ASN A 747 -12.84 8.84 7.06
CA ASN A 747 -11.81 8.89 8.11
C ASN A 747 -11.70 7.52 8.78
N PHE A 748 -10.48 6.97 8.83
CA PHE A 748 -10.23 5.65 9.41
C PHE A 748 -8.96 5.68 10.28
N PRO A 749 -8.97 6.48 11.37
CA PRO A 749 -7.79 6.71 12.22
C PRO A 749 -7.26 5.45 12.92
N GLU A 750 -8.06 4.40 12.99
CA GLU A 750 -7.68 3.08 13.46
C GLU A 750 -6.48 2.54 12.70
N LEU A 751 -6.34 2.86 11.40
CA LEU A 751 -5.23 2.36 10.59
C LEU A 751 -3.88 2.74 11.20
N PHE A 752 -3.69 4.02 11.53
CA PHE A 752 -2.46 4.49 12.14
C PHE A 752 -2.37 4.10 13.62
N PHE A 753 -3.42 4.32 14.42
CA PHE A 753 -3.37 4.02 15.86
C PHE A 753 -3.23 2.52 16.16
N TYR A 754 -3.76 1.63 15.33
CA TYR A 754 -3.55 0.20 15.52
C TYR A 754 -2.12 -0.22 15.14
N THR A 755 -1.56 0.38 14.09
CA THR A 755 -0.18 0.13 13.66
C THR A 755 0.83 0.66 14.69
N PHE A 756 0.57 1.85 15.22
CA PHE A 756 1.43 2.59 16.14
C PHE A 756 0.66 3.06 17.39
N PRO A 757 0.17 2.14 18.25
CA PRO A 757 -0.70 2.47 19.39
C PRO A 757 -0.02 3.28 20.49
N GLU A 758 1.30 3.44 20.42
CA GLU A 758 2.08 4.18 21.40
C GLU A 758 2.26 5.65 21.00
N ILE A 759 1.74 6.09 19.85
CA ILE A 759 1.80 7.50 19.45
C ILE A 759 0.98 8.36 20.42
N ILE A 760 1.56 9.46 20.87
CA ILE A 760 0.86 10.49 21.64
C ILE A 760 0.67 11.70 20.74
N ALA A 761 -0.59 12.03 20.49
CA ALA A 761 -0.96 13.18 19.70
C ALA A 761 -2.18 13.88 20.31
N THR A 762 -2.29 15.18 20.11
CA THR A 762 -3.50 15.92 20.46
C THR A 762 -4.59 15.69 19.41
N GLN A 763 -5.85 15.78 19.82
CA GLN A 763 -6.94 16.04 18.87
C GLN A 763 -6.73 17.45 18.30
N ARG A 764 -7.08 17.71 17.05
CA ARG A 764 -7.02 19.08 16.52
C ARG A 764 -8.39 19.76 16.66
N ASN A 765 -8.60 20.54 17.71
CA ASN A 765 -9.88 21.18 17.98
C ASN A 765 -9.76 22.72 17.96
N PRO A 766 -10.00 23.37 16.80
CA PRO A 766 -9.73 24.79 16.59
C PRO A 766 -10.73 25.75 17.28
N ASN A 767 -11.50 25.24 18.24
CA ASN A 767 -12.49 25.98 19.01
C ASN A 767 -11.95 26.26 20.43
N PRO A 768 -12.34 27.37 21.09
CA PRO A 768 -11.98 27.66 22.50
C PRO A 768 -12.74 26.81 23.52
N MET A 769 -13.36 25.73 23.06
CA MET A 769 -14.21 24.82 23.80
C MET A 769 -14.18 23.46 23.14
N SER A 770 -14.63 22.41 23.85
CA SER A 770 -14.87 21.11 23.24
C SER A 770 -16.33 20.71 23.41
N THR A 771 -16.98 20.32 22.32
CA THR A 771 -18.32 19.71 22.39
C THR A 771 -18.22 18.31 23.00
N ARG A 772 -19.37 17.74 23.39
CA ARG A 772 -19.41 16.36 23.88
C ARG A 772 -18.87 15.38 22.84
N ASN A 773 -19.35 15.48 21.60
CA ASN A 773 -18.89 14.60 20.52
C ASN A 773 -17.40 14.77 20.18
N ALA A 774 -16.85 15.99 20.20
CA ALA A 774 -15.41 16.20 20.04
C ALA A 774 -14.60 15.55 21.19
N THR A 775 -15.06 15.73 22.43
CA THR A 775 -14.46 15.11 23.62
C THR A 775 -14.49 13.58 23.53
N ASN A 776 -15.62 13.02 23.10
CA ASN A 776 -15.85 11.58 23.02
C ASN A 776 -14.98 10.93 21.94
N GLN A 777 -14.78 11.57 20.80
CA GLN A 777 -13.86 11.08 19.77
C GLN A 777 -12.43 10.95 20.29
N ALA A 778 -11.90 11.97 20.97
CA ALA A 778 -10.56 11.86 21.55
C ALA A 778 -10.47 10.78 22.62
N CYS A 779 -11.52 10.60 23.41
CA CYS A 779 -11.60 9.49 24.37
C CYS A 779 -11.57 8.13 23.66
N LEU A 780 -12.32 7.98 22.56
CA LEU A 780 -12.44 6.74 21.78
C LEU A 780 -11.08 6.26 21.24
N TYR A 781 -10.26 7.18 20.73
CA TYR A 781 -8.94 6.87 20.14
C TYR A 781 -7.76 7.08 21.10
N GLY A 782 -8.01 7.55 22.32
CA GLY A 782 -6.96 7.82 23.30
C GLY A 782 -6.12 9.08 23.03
N MET A 783 -6.57 9.99 22.16
CA MET A 783 -5.90 11.27 21.88
C MET A 783 -5.83 12.16 23.12
N ARG A 784 -4.90 13.11 23.13
CA ARG A 784 -4.89 14.19 24.14
C ARG A 784 -5.94 15.24 23.79
N HIS A 785 -6.68 15.70 24.78
CA HIS A 785 -7.73 16.69 24.55
C HIS A 785 -7.12 18.04 24.17
N GLU A 786 -7.81 18.83 23.38
CA GLU A 786 -7.34 20.15 22.93
C GLU A 786 -8.50 21.14 22.86
N ILE A 787 -8.22 22.39 23.23
CA ILE A 787 -8.99 23.58 22.87
C ILE A 787 -8.00 24.67 22.44
N GLU A 788 -8.45 25.63 21.63
CA GLU A 788 -7.59 26.66 21.07
C GLU A 788 -8.20 28.06 21.25
N SER A 789 -7.42 29.00 21.78
CA SER A 789 -7.73 30.44 21.74
C SER A 789 -6.91 31.07 20.62
N ARG A 790 -7.59 31.38 19.50
CA ARG A 790 -6.94 31.85 18.27
C ARG A 790 -7.23 33.31 17.96
N TYR A 791 -8.35 33.85 18.40
CA TYR A 791 -8.80 35.21 18.11
C TYR A 791 -9.32 35.93 19.37
N VAL A 792 -9.42 37.26 19.34
CA VAL A 792 -9.88 38.07 20.48
C VAL A 792 -11.27 37.65 20.98
N ALA A 793 -12.17 37.28 20.07
CA ALA A 793 -13.50 36.76 20.41
C ALA A 793 -13.46 35.44 21.21
N ASP A 794 -12.42 34.62 21.03
CA ASP A 794 -12.21 33.41 21.83
C ASP A 794 -11.87 33.76 23.28
N VAL A 795 -11.08 34.83 23.51
CA VAL A 795 -10.73 35.29 24.86
C VAL A 795 -11.98 35.75 25.63
N LYS A 796 -12.92 36.39 24.92
CA LYS A 796 -14.24 36.78 25.45
C LYS A 796 -15.05 35.54 25.87
N TYR A 797 -15.10 34.53 25.01
CA TYR A 797 -15.72 33.23 25.34
C TYR A 797 -15.12 32.62 26.60
N LEU A 798 -13.79 32.52 26.66
CA LEU A 798 -13.06 31.94 27.80
C LEU A 798 -13.25 32.74 29.10
N GLY A 799 -13.56 34.04 28.99
CA GLY A 799 -13.99 34.89 30.10
C GLY A 799 -15.43 34.67 30.57
N GLY A 800 -16.19 33.76 29.93
CA GLY A 800 -17.56 33.43 30.27
C GLY A 800 -18.63 34.20 29.49
N THR A 801 -18.25 35.01 28.50
CA THR A 801 -19.20 35.78 27.67
C THR A 801 -19.27 35.21 26.26
N LEU A 802 -20.47 34.87 25.78
CA LEU A 802 -20.63 34.37 24.41
C LEU A 802 -20.28 35.49 23.40
N PRO A 803 -19.42 35.21 22.41
CA PRO A 803 -19.16 36.15 21.32
C PRO A 803 -20.35 36.19 20.35
N ALA A 804 -20.45 37.28 19.59
CA ALA A 804 -21.35 37.44 18.47
C ALA A 804 -20.67 36.95 17.17
N PRO A 805 -21.41 36.38 16.20
CA PRO A 805 -20.83 35.90 14.94
C PRO A 805 -19.99 36.94 14.19
N GLU A 806 -20.36 38.22 14.26
CA GLU A 806 -19.71 39.34 13.58
C GLU A 806 -18.28 39.58 14.10
N GLU A 807 -17.98 39.19 15.35
CA GLU A 807 -16.65 39.32 15.95
C GLU A 807 -15.61 38.39 15.27
N TYR A 808 -16.06 37.41 14.48
CA TYR A 808 -15.20 36.56 13.64
C TYR A 808 -15.19 36.96 12.16
N ALA A 809 -15.91 38.01 11.77
CA ALA A 809 -16.15 38.33 10.35
C ALA A 809 -14.87 38.59 9.55
N ASP A 810 -13.82 39.12 10.21
CA ASP A 810 -12.52 39.39 9.58
C ASP A 810 -11.57 38.18 9.58
N CYS A 811 -11.89 37.10 10.29
CA CYS A 811 -11.02 35.93 10.38
C CYS A 811 -11.07 35.07 9.09
N ASN A 812 -9.91 34.64 8.58
CA ASN A 812 -9.83 33.72 7.43
C ASN A 812 -10.00 32.24 7.83
N SER A 813 -9.82 31.91 9.11
CA SER A 813 -9.96 30.53 9.62
C SER A 813 -10.63 30.52 11.00
N PRO A 814 -11.86 31.08 11.12
CA PRO A 814 -12.56 31.16 12.40
C PRO A 814 -12.81 29.76 13.01
N PRO A 815 -13.14 29.67 14.30
CA PRO A 815 -13.67 28.43 14.87
C PRO A 815 -15.02 28.08 14.21
N ASN A 816 -15.65 26.99 14.63
CA ASN A 816 -17.06 26.77 14.30
C ASN A 816 -17.90 27.84 15.03
N VAL A 817 -18.13 28.97 14.34
CA VAL A 817 -18.76 30.18 14.90
C VAL A 817 -20.12 29.86 15.53
N PHE A 818 -20.94 29.06 14.87
CA PHE A 818 -22.25 28.67 15.40
C PHE A 818 -22.11 27.95 16.75
N VAL A 819 -21.21 26.96 16.83
CA VAL A 819 -21.00 26.18 18.05
C VAL A 819 -20.47 27.06 19.19
N VAL A 820 -19.49 27.92 18.91
CA VAL A 820 -18.89 28.80 19.93
C VAL A 820 -19.89 29.84 20.44
N CYS A 821 -20.68 30.44 19.55
CA CYS A 821 -21.65 31.48 19.93
C CYS A 821 -22.90 30.94 20.63
N THR A 822 -23.15 29.62 20.61
CA THR A 822 -24.39 29.02 21.16
C THR A 822 -24.16 28.07 22.33
N THR A 823 -22.92 27.63 22.58
CA THR A 823 -22.64 26.64 23.63
C THR A 823 -22.10 27.30 24.90
N PRO A 824 -22.82 27.27 26.03
CA PRO A 824 -22.32 27.82 27.29
C PRO A 824 -21.03 27.13 27.74
N LEU A 825 -20.12 27.89 28.35
CA LEU A 825 -18.80 27.41 28.74
C LEU A 825 -18.86 26.33 29.84
N GLU A 826 -19.60 26.57 30.93
CA GLU A 826 -19.56 25.68 32.11
C GLU A 826 -19.99 24.23 31.82
N PRO A 827 -21.11 23.96 31.11
CA PRO A 827 -21.50 22.57 30.82
C PRO A 827 -20.48 21.85 29.92
N ALA A 828 -19.89 22.55 28.95
CA ALA A 828 -18.88 21.97 28.06
C ALA A 828 -17.59 21.64 28.83
N ALA A 829 -17.10 22.57 29.65
CA ALA A 829 -15.92 22.38 30.48
C ALA A 829 -16.13 21.28 31.52
N LYS A 830 -17.29 21.23 32.16
CA LYS A 830 -17.66 20.18 33.12
C LYS A 830 -17.57 18.79 32.48
N TYR A 831 -18.18 18.60 31.31
CA TYR A 831 -18.20 17.30 30.65
C TYR A 831 -16.80 16.84 30.25
N LEU A 832 -15.96 17.75 29.72
CA LEU A 832 -14.57 17.41 29.41
C LEU A 832 -13.81 16.93 30.66
N ARG A 833 -13.95 17.64 31.79
CA ARG A 833 -13.32 17.22 33.06
C ARG A 833 -13.81 15.86 33.54
N GLU A 834 -15.09 15.56 33.39
CA GLU A 834 -15.67 14.26 33.75
C GLU A 834 -15.09 13.11 32.91
N VAL A 835 -14.88 13.34 31.61
CA VAL A 835 -14.23 12.37 30.71
C VAL A 835 -12.75 12.21 31.07
N ILE A 836 -12.02 13.31 31.34
CA ILE A 836 -10.62 13.27 31.77
C ILE A 836 -10.49 12.49 33.09
N ALA A 837 -11.32 12.77 34.09
CA ALA A 837 -11.31 12.07 35.37
C ALA A 837 -11.57 10.56 35.22
N MET A 838 -12.49 10.17 34.32
CA MET A 838 -12.71 8.76 33.99
C MET A 838 -11.45 8.13 33.35
N ARG A 839 -10.82 8.81 32.40
CA ARG A 839 -9.59 8.33 31.76
C ARG A 839 -8.43 8.18 32.75
N ASP A 840 -8.32 9.08 33.72
CA ASP A 840 -7.33 9.03 34.80
C ASP A 840 -7.57 7.84 35.73
N ARG A 841 -8.82 7.60 36.14
CA ARG A 841 -9.21 6.42 36.93
C ARG A 841 -8.83 5.12 36.22
N PHE A 842 -8.94 5.08 34.90
CA PHE A 842 -8.62 3.92 34.06
C PHE A 842 -7.33 4.11 33.26
N ALA A 843 -6.32 4.74 33.86
CA ALA A 843 -5.04 5.05 33.20
C ALA A 843 -4.31 3.83 32.65
N ASP A 844 -4.52 2.63 33.20
CA ASP A 844 -3.96 1.38 32.69
C ASP A 844 -4.42 1.03 31.26
N PHE A 845 -5.53 1.62 30.83
CA PHE A 845 -6.06 1.51 29.46
C PHE A 845 -5.73 2.77 28.65
N PHE A 846 -6.16 3.95 29.11
CA PHE A 846 -6.09 5.18 28.31
C PHE A 846 -4.73 5.85 28.25
N LYS A 847 -3.85 5.59 29.22
CA LYS A 847 -2.50 6.19 29.29
C LYS A 847 -1.38 5.16 29.10
N ARG A 848 -1.60 3.91 29.54
CA ARG A 848 -0.61 2.83 29.49
C ARG A 848 -1.01 1.67 28.58
N GLY A 849 -2.30 1.54 28.30
CA GLY A 849 -2.83 0.44 27.52
C GLY A 849 -2.52 0.60 26.03
N ARG A 850 -2.70 -0.51 25.31
CA ARG A 850 -2.52 -0.57 23.86
C ARG A 850 -3.88 -0.47 23.19
N PHE A 851 -4.05 0.47 22.27
CA PHE A 851 -5.22 0.51 21.38
C PHE A 851 -5.27 -0.76 20.52
N ILE A 852 -6.44 -1.40 20.42
CA ILE A 852 -6.64 -2.65 19.68
C ILE A 852 -7.82 -2.62 18.70
N ASP A 853 -8.36 -1.42 18.43
CA ASP A 853 -9.56 -1.23 17.60
C ASP A 853 -10.73 -2.13 18.00
N SER A 854 -11.05 -3.16 17.22
CA SER A 854 -12.22 -4.03 17.35
C SER A 854 -11.84 -5.46 17.78
N GLU A 855 -10.56 -5.73 18.02
CA GLU A 855 -10.11 -7.08 18.36
C GLU A 855 -10.55 -7.51 19.77
N GLY A 856 -11.05 -8.75 19.88
CA GLY A 856 -11.32 -9.39 21.16
C GLY A 856 -12.69 -9.11 21.77
N PHE A 857 -13.58 -8.39 21.06
CA PHE A 857 -14.98 -8.19 21.42
C PHE A 857 -15.88 -8.10 20.18
N CYS A 858 -17.18 -8.27 20.37
CA CYS A 858 -18.22 -7.97 19.39
C CYS A 858 -19.05 -6.79 19.88
N PHE A 859 -19.49 -5.94 18.96
CA PHE A 859 -20.30 -4.76 19.26
C PHE A 859 -21.48 -4.66 18.29
N GLU A 860 -22.65 -4.32 18.83
CA GLU A 860 -23.86 -3.99 18.09
C GLU A 860 -24.48 -2.71 18.68
N GLY A 861 -24.87 -1.77 17.81
CA GLY A 861 -25.53 -0.53 18.21
C GLY A 861 -25.80 0.38 17.02
N GLU A 862 -26.85 1.20 17.13
CA GLU A 862 -27.18 2.26 16.16
C GLU A 862 -26.60 3.59 16.62
N ASP A 863 -26.21 4.44 15.66
CA ASP A 863 -25.59 5.75 15.92
C ASP A 863 -24.47 5.73 16.98
N SER A 864 -23.76 4.60 17.05
CA SER A 864 -22.80 4.29 18.08
C SER A 864 -21.61 3.54 17.52
N VAL A 865 -20.45 3.71 18.15
CA VAL A 865 -19.20 3.04 17.78
C VAL A 865 -18.47 2.55 19.02
N ALA A 866 -17.69 1.48 18.90
CA ALA A 866 -16.90 0.94 20.00
C ALA A 866 -15.43 0.69 19.63
N ARG A 867 -14.49 1.04 20.52
CA ARG A 867 -13.06 0.76 20.37
C ARG A 867 -12.46 0.21 21.66
N GLY A 868 -11.52 -0.72 21.50
CA GLY A 868 -10.89 -1.48 22.56
C GLY A 868 -9.49 -1.00 22.91
N PHE A 869 -9.14 -1.18 24.18
CA PHE A 869 -7.81 -1.02 24.75
C PHE A 869 -7.45 -2.25 25.56
N LEU A 870 -6.21 -2.73 25.44
CA LEU A 870 -5.68 -3.82 26.23
C LEU A 870 -4.72 -3.28 27.29
N ALA A 871 -5.03 -3.52 28.57
CA ALA A 871 -4.11 -3.22 29.66
C ALA A 871 -2.94 -4.21 29.68
N HIS A 872 -1.83 -3.83 30.32
CA HIS A 872 -0.63 -4.68 30.42
C HIS A 872 -0.88 -6.02 31.13
N ASP A 873 -1.83 -6.08 32.06
CA ASP A 873 -2.25 -7.28 32.77
C ASP A 873 -3.22 -8.17 31.96
N GLY A 874 -3.51 -7.79 30.71
CA GLY A 874 -4.36 -8.53 29.79
C GLY A 874 -5.86 -8.23 29.93
N ARG A 875 -6.31 -7.39 30.86
CA ARG A 875 -7.71 -6.90 30.90
C ARG A 875 -8.07 -6.15 29.62
N LEU A 876 -9.33 -6.25 29.23
CA LEU A 876 -9.89 -5.57 28.06
C LEU A 876 -10.76 -4.41 28.53
N GLY A 877 -10.53 -3.22 27.98
CA GLY A 877 -11.42 -2.07 28.12
C GLY A 877 -12.05 -1.74 26.79
N VAL A 878 -13.36 -1.46 26.73
CA VAL A 878 -14.05 -1.03 25.51
C VAL A 878 -14.77 0.28 25.79
N VAL A 879 -14.45 1.30 24.99
CA VAL A 879 -15.19 2.57 24.97
C VAL A 879 -16.29 2.44 23.94
N VAL A 880 -17.54 2.63 24.37
CA VAL A 880 -18.69 2.80 23.48
C VAL A 880 -19.05 4.28 23.46
N TRP A 881 -19.15 4.86 22.27
CA TRP A 881 -19.60 6.24 22.06
C TRP A 881 -20.91 6.23 21.29
N ASN A 882 -21.97 6.73 21.94
CA ASN A 882 -23.21 7.13 21.25
C ASN A 882 -23.02 8.55 20.72
N TYR A 883 -22.90 8.68 19.40
CA TYR A 883 -22.71 9.97 18.74
C TYR A 883 -24.04 10.61 18.31
N GLY A 884 -25.15 9.88 18.45
CA GLY A 884 -26.50 10.33 18.12
C GLY A 884 -27.12 11.23 19.19
N GLY A 885 -28.17 11.95 18.78
CA GLY A 885 -28.91 12.89 19.63
C GLY A 885 -29.96 12.23 20.55
N LYS A 886 -30.01 10.90 20.64
CA LYS A 886 -30.96 10.15 21.48
C LYS A 886 -30.22 9.03 22.23
N PRO A 887 -30.72 8.58 23.40
CA PRO A 887 -30.17 7.41 24.06
C PRO A 887 -30.21 6.16 23.16
N GLN A 888 -29.16 5.35 23.19
CA GLN A 888 -29.02 4.17 22.33
C GLN A 888 -28.79 2.90 23.14
N ALA A 889 -29.54 1.85 22.85
CA ALA A 889 -29.26 0.51 23.36
C ALA A 889 -28.07 -0.07 22.60
N VAL A 890 -27.12 -0.66 23.32
CA VAL A 890 -25.90 -1.25 22.75
C VAL A 890 -25.64 -2.61 23.37
N SER A 891 -24.98 -3.48 22.61
CA SER A 891 -24.51 -4.78 23.09
C SER A 891 -23.00 -4.89 22.88
N VAL A 892 -22.27 -5.24 23.94
CA VAL A 892 -20.85 -5.57 23.85
C VAL A 892 -20.61 -6.92 24.51
N SER A 893 -19.98 -7.84 23.79
CA SER A 893 -19.61 -9.15 24.33
C SER A 893 -18.14 -9.45 24.07
N ALA A 894 -17.49 -10.12 25.02
CA ALA A 894 -16.08 -10.48 24.92
C ALA A 894 -15.88 -11.95 25.31
N LYS A 895 -15.65 -12.82 24.32
CA LYS A 895 -15.60 -14.27 24.51
C LYS A 895 -14.44 -14.68 25.44
N GLY A 896 -14.75 -15.49 26.45
CA GLY A 896 -13.76 -16.01 27.40
C GLY A 896 -13.29 -14.98 28.44
N ARG A 897 -14.04 -13.89 28.63
CA ARG A 897 -13.78 -12.85 29.63
C ARG A 897 -15.04 -12.55 30.43
N GLN A 898 -14.87 -12.19 31.70
CA GLN A 898 -15.96 -11.77 32.58
C GLN A 898 -16.05 -10.24 32.59
N LEU A 899 -17.25 -9.67 32.46
CA LEU A 899 -17.48 -8.23 32.63
C LEU A 899 -17.26 -7.87 34.10
N LEU A 900 -16.35 -6.93 34.37
CA LEU A 900 -16.00 -6.45 35.71
C LEU A 900 -16.77 -5.19 36.09
N GLY A 901 -17.18 -4.37 35.11
CA GLY A 901 -17.98 -3.18 35.37
C GLY A 901 -18.17 -2.31 34.12
N VAL A 902 -19.16 -1.43 34.20
CA VAL A 902 -19.47 -0.41 33.19
C VAL A 902 -19.42 0.95 33.87
N PHE A 903 -18.77 1.92 33.25
CA PHE A 903 -18.50 3.24 33.84
C PHE A 903 -18.93 4.35 32.89
N ALA A 904 -19.31 5.49 33.45
CA ALA A 904 -19.75 6.67 32.71
C ALA A 904 -18.99 7.92 33.20
N PRO A 905 -18.79 8.94 32.34
CA PRO A 905 -18.25 10.23 32.78
C PRO A 905 -19.13 10.83 33.89
N GLY A 906 -18.49 11.27 34.99
CA GLY A 906 -19.17 11.87 36.15
C GLY A 906 -19.60 10.88 37.23
N GLU A 907 -19.58 9.58 36.95
CA GLU A 907 -20.00 8.53 37.89
C GLU A 907 -18.81 7.85 38.58
N THR A 908 -18.88 7.71 39.91
CA THR A 908 -17.84 7.02 40.70
C THR A 908 -18.12 5.54 40.86
N GLU A 909 -19.38 5.12 40.85
CA GLU A 909 -19.78 3.71 40.92
C GLU A 909 -20.07 3.13 39.52
N PRO A 910 -20.03 1.80 39.35
CA PRO A 910 -20.47 1.17 38.12
C PRO A 910 -21.94 1.49 37.82
N VAL A 911 -22.25 1.74 36.55
CA VAL A 911 -23.62 1.91 36.04
C VAL A 911 -24.17 0.58 35.52
N ASP A 912 -25.50 0.47 35.41
CA ASP A 912 -26.14 -0.73 34.87
C ASP A 912 -25.75 -0.92 33.39
N ALA A 913 -25.26 -2.12 33.04
CA ALA A 913 -24.85 -2.47 31.69
C ALA A 913 -26.02 -2.56 30.70
N THR A 914 -27.25 -2.67 31.19
CA THR A 914 -28.48 -2.77 30.38
C THR A 914 -29.10 -1.41 30.06
N GLU A 915 -28.67 -0.34 30.74
CA GLU A 915 -29.14 1.01 30.46
C GLU A 915 -28.65 1.50 29.10
N ALA A 916 -29.52 2.22 28.38
CA ALA A 916 -29.16 2.86 27.13
C ALA A 916 -28.05 3.90 27.35
N VAL A 917 -27.06 3.94 26.45
CA VAL A 917 -26.02 4.97 26.44
C VAL A 917 -26.66 6.32 26.13
N PRO A 918 -26.59 7.33 27.01
CA PRO A 918 -27.18 8.63 26.76
C PRO A 918 -26.67 9.29 25.47
N ALA A 919 -27.46 10.20 24.91
CA ALA A 919 -27.09 10.98 23.73
C ALA A 919 -25.73 11.68 23.91
N GLU A 920 -24.92 11.68 22.85
CA GLU A 920 -23.61 12.34 22.79
C GLU A 920 -22.72 12.00 24.01
N SER A 921 -22.70 10.72 24.42
CA SER A 921 -21.96 10.29 25.60
C SER A 921 -21.21 8.98 25.40
N VAL A 922 -20.30 8.68 26.32
CA VAL A 922 -19.53 7.43 26.33
C VAL A 922 -19.89 6.53 27.51
N ARG A 923 -19.70 5.23 27.30
CA ARG A 923 -19.57 4.21 28.34
C ARG A 923 -18.22 3.52 28.21
N PHE A 924 -17.59 3.23 29.33
CA PHE A 924 -16.36 2.43 29.37
C PHE A 924 -16.64 1.11 30.09
N LEU A 925 -16.48 0.01 29.37
CA LEU A 925 -16.72 -1.32 29.89
C LEU A 925 -15.37 -2.00 30.13
N VAL A 926 -15.21 -2.68 31.27
CA VAL A 926 -13.97 -3.37 31.64
C VAL A 926 -14.23 -4.85 31.82
N TRP A 927 -13.44 -5.70 31.16
CA TRP A 927 -13.47 -7.15 31.30
C TRP A 927 -12.18 -7.69 31.88
N SER A 928 -12.28 -8.86 32.50
CA SER A 928 -11.14 -9.64 32.99
C SER A 928 -10.15 -9.94 31.88
N ALA A 929 -8.93 -10.34 32.27
CA ALA A 929 -8.03 -11.05 31.37
C ALA A 929 -8.72 -12.32 30.84
N LYS A 930 -8.28 -12.80 29.67
CA LYS A 930 -8.80 -14.04 29.09
C LYS A 930 -8.40 -15.20 30.01
N GLY A 931 -9.38 -16.00 30.46
CA GLY A 931 -9.09 -17.18 31.28
C GLY A 931 -8.31 -18.23 30.48
N ASN A 932 -7.45 -19.00 31.15
CA ASN A 932 -6.91 -20.25 30.62
C ASN A 932 -8.03 -21.30 30.61
N GLY A 933 -9.00 -21.14 29.73
CA GLY A 933 -10.14 -22.05 29.55
C GLY A 933 -9.85 -23.12 28.52
#